data_AF-A0A3Q0EL36-F1
#
_entry.id   AF-A0A3Q0EL36-F1
#
_cell.length_a   1.000
_cell.length_b   1.000
_cell.length_c   1.000
_cell.angle_alpha   90.00
_cell.angle_beta   90.00
_cell.angle_gamma   90.00
#
_symmetry.space_group_name_H-M   'P 1'
#
loop_
_entity.id
_entity.type
_entity.pdbx_description
1 polymer ?
#
loop_
_entity_poly.entity_id
_entity_poly.type
_entity_poly.pdbx_seq_one_letter_code
_entity_poly.pdbx_strand_id
1 'polypeptide(L)'
;MRGSASSPARPPPPLPATAGPEGAGLQRNRVQIPCCSSVWPCGWFLFGKSRRPRTVLGRELLPSPAPDLIAVGDSRQGSSSLRKGLRAEHCFASELSQPIWKIMDRHVPMHALPEEIQKMSPEEKVCKYCGVSYLILHEFKAMEEKVKAMEKKMKFYQGSVEREKKLQEKLQSLSQDFEQYKIDNESKTERIQDANIQLKSQQSQFQGMQKELSHLQHELKIKHRQSQVFSQRLSEYKHFWNKTLSLLTFTKRELTSIKNEVYDNFQNWTSLKGEVFLQIKSISETALTEIDILNKSLTVSQRNKVCLEEEMKNLKLLSDAAILRSQQIQTSKQQGVNWQTRCYNLQKEVLDLQCQVEALELKLQKAVKEMDNYKEMLVNKSNEADHCQRELRKLKFESIISESRHTKLLKEKEDSLMTCQQIYKTLQEELTAKESQEEDLKRRINLAENELEITKTLLHQTKEEVLTLKNERELMLISHQKSIEQLQETLREKLLSDDNWKEKIEAELTKERAQHLVEFEEQVLLFKEEAKLELDIEKEKHQEIIQKYKKEQEELQMKISDLITGATRDLRLEVTTLKEKLHESLIQYTEESESKEKEIENLRNLVAEFESRLKKEIDSNESVSEDLKKEMKKKSDELERVMLVQTQLIQQFNQSQEENTFLQETVRRECEERFELTEALSQAREQLLELRKLSRSLPLSPCSLSKGSLTSPAAMVSNHGERSLARLHSEKGTKIPSLHRVSKPTTSPTSEKPKKASSSGLPILPQPHPPRGGASSVNETRLRLAAILRRRLSQQ
;
A
#
# COMPACT_ATOMS: atom_id res chain seq x y z
N MET A 1 -37.91 43.87 15.99
CA MET A 1 -39.40 43.83 16.07
C MET A 1 -39.84 42.43 16.52
N ARG A 2 -41.14 42.21 16.78
CA ARG A 2 -41.68 40.90 17.21
C ARG A 2 -41.96 40.00 16.00
N GLY A 3 -41.95 38.69 16.20
CA GLY A 3 -42.37 37.67 15.21
C GLY A 3 -42.05 36.26 15.71
N SER A 4 -43.05 35.56 16.24
CA SER A 4 -42.89 34.22 16.84
C SER A 4 -43.22 33.09 15.87
N ALA A 5 -42.73 31.89 16.16
CA ALA A 5 -42.96 30.69 15.35
C ALA A 5 -44.40 30.16 15.40
N SER A 6 -44.78 29.33 14.43
CA SER A 6 -45.90 28.37 14.49
C SER A 6 -45.75 27.27 13.44
N SER A 7 -46.02 26.02 13.83
CA SER A 7 -46.06 24.84 12.96
C SER A 7 -47.41 24.13 13.07
N PRO A 8 -47.92 23.55 11.97
CA PRO A 8 -48.79 22.36 12.04
C PRO A 8 -48.22 21.23 11.15
N ALA A 9 -47.96 19.99 11.60
CA ALA A 9 -48.79 19.02 12.34
C ALA A 9 -49.72 18.16 11.45
N ARG A 10 -49.37 16.86 11.29
CA ARG A 10 -50.24 15.76 10.80
C ARG A 10 -49.70 14.37 11.31
N PRO A 11 -50.43 13.25 11.17
CA PRO A 11 -50.62 12.28 12.28
C PRO A 11 -50.00 10.87 12.05
N PRO A 12 -50.17 9.89 12.98
CA PRO A 12 -49.36 8.66 13.02
C PRO A 12 -50.08 7.41 12.41
N PRO A 13 -49.89 6.13 12.84
CA PRO A 13 -49.52 5.03 11.94
C PRO A 13 -50.63 3.95 11.77
N PRO A 14 -50.30 2.81 11.13
CA PRO A 14 -50.31 1.58 11.93
C PRO A 14 -49.20 0.56 11.62
N LEU A 15 -49.03 -0.40 12.53
CA LEU A 15 -48.27 -1.65 12.38
C LEU A 15 -49.10 -2.72 11.62
N PRO A 16 -48.50 -3.90 11.34
CA PRO A 16 -49.21 -5.12 11.72
C PRO A 16 -48.38 -6.12 12.56
N ALA A 17 -49.06 -6.64 13.60
CA ALA A 17 -49.00 -7.97 14.23
C ALA A 17 -47.67 -8.75 14.34
N THR A 18 -47.35 -9.08 15.60
CA THR A 18 -46.42 -10.13 16.04
C THR A 18 -46.95 -11.55 15.81
N ALA A 19 -46.05 -12.51 15.58
CA ALA A 19 -46.25 -13.92 15.95
C ALA A 19 -44.93 -14.57 16.39
N GLY A 20 -45.00 -15.35 17.47
CA GLY A 20 -44.01 -16.34 17.93
C GLY A 20 -44.80 -17.53 18.53
N PRO A 21 -44.22 -18.41 19.38
CA PRO A 21 -42.87 -18.39 19.95
C PRO A 21 -42.16 -19.78 19.86
N GLU A 22 -41.18 -20.00 20.75
CA GLU A 22 -40.59 -21.30 21.16
C GLU A 22 -39.68 -22.06 20.18
N GLY A 23 -38.79 -22.91 20.75
CA GLY A 23 -37.78 -23.68 20.01
C GLY A 23 -36.36 -23.65 20.63
N ALA A 24 -36.20 -24.10 21.88
CA ALA A 24 -34.88 -24.19 22.50
C ALA A 24 -34.05 -25.36 21.92
N GLY A 25 -32.79 -25.11 21.57
CA GLY A 25 -31.89 -26.14 21.03
C GLY A 25 -30.41 -25.79 21.19
N LEU A 26 -29.74 -26.41 22.16
CA LEU A 26 -28.28 -26.38 22.24
C LEU A 26 -27.69 -27.25 21.13
N GLN A 27 -26.74 -26.71 20.36
CA GLN A 27 -25.60 -27.52 19.94
C GLN A 27 -24.32 -26.69 19.83
N ARG A 28 -23.27 -27.19 20.50
CA ARG A 28 -21.90 -26.73 20.25
C ARG A 28 -21.51 -27.16 18.84
N ASN A 29 -20.83 -26.30 18.08
CA ASN A 29 -19.97 -26.77 17.01
C ASN A 29 -18.64 -26.03 16.99
N ARG A 30 -17.59 -26.74 16.54
CA ARG A 30 -16.20 -26.30 16.64
C ARG A 30 -15.91 -25.18 15.64
N VAL A 31 -15.02 -24.27 16.02
CA VAL A 31 -14.23 -23.53 15.03
C VAL A 31 -13.38 -24.56 14.27
N GLN A 32 -13.66 -24.73 12.98
CA GLN A 32 -12.89 -25.60 12.10
C GLN A 32 -12.38 -24.76 10.93
N ILE A 33 -11.07 -24.50 10.92
CA ILE A 33 -10.40 -23.60 9.97
C ILE A 33 -10.24 -24.33 8.62
N PRO A 34 -10.78 -23.80 7.51
CA PRO A 34 -10.45 -24.27 6.18
C PRO A 34 -9.17 -23.57 5.71
N CYS A 35 -8.08 -24.31 5.56
CA CYS A 35 -6.87 -23.79 4.90
C CYS A 35 -7.09 -23.72 3.38
N CYS A 36 -7.58 -22.59 2.88
CA CYS A 36 -7.77 -22.35 1.44
C CYS A 36 -6.52 -21.74 0.79
N SER A 37 -5.50 -22.57 0.55
CA SER A 37 -4.39 -22.24 -0.35
C SER A 37 -4.92 -21.87 -1.74
N SER A 38 -4.84 -20.59 -2.10
CA SER A 38 -5.39 -20.05 -3.35
C SER A 38 -4.36 -19.17 -4.06
N VAL A 39 -3.53 -19.83 -4.88
CA VAL A 39 -2.56 -19.17 -5.77
C VAL A 39 -3.32 -18.35 -6.81
N TRP A 40 -2.93 -17.09 -6.99
CA TRP A 40 -3.44 -16.22 -8.05
C TRP A 40 -2.70 -16.48 -9.37
N PRO A 41 -3.39 -16.75 -10.50
CA PRO A 41 -2.88 -16.49 -11.82
C PRO A 41 -3.29 -15.08 -12.29
N CYS A 42 -2.33 -14.22 -12.58
CA CYS A 42 -2.61 -12.91 -13.18
C CYS A 42 -3.05 -13.07 -14.65
N GLY A 43 -4.33 -12.80 -14.94
CA GLY A 43 -4.87 -12.84 -16.29
C GLY A 43 -4.23 -11.78 -17.20
N TRP A 44 -3.78 -12.20 -18.39
CA TRP A 44 -3.10 -11.33 -19.36
C TRP A 44 -4.06 -10.35 -20.04
N PHE A 45 -3.59 -9.12 -20.29
CA PHE A 45 -4.21 -8.20 -21.24
C PHE A 45 -3.73 -8.52 -22.66
N LEU A 46 -4.65 -8.81 -23.58
CA LEU A 46 -4.37 -8.80 -25.03
C LEU A 46 -5.22 -7.73 -25.73
N PHE A 47 -4.54 -6.83 -26.44
CA PHE A 47 -5.16 -5.75 -27.20
C PHE A 47 -5.74 -6.27 -28.52
N GLY A 48 -7.06 -6.49 -28.56
CA GLY A 48 -7.77 -6.81 -29.80
C GLY A 48 -7.79 -5.63 -30.78
N LYS A 49 -7.03 -5.72 -31.88
CA LYS A 49 -7.07 -4.72 -32.96
C LYS A 49 -8.36 -4.85 -33.77
N SER A 50 -9.27 -3.89 -33.64
CA SER A 50 -10.46 -3.79 -34.50
C SER A 50 -10.09 -3.62 -35.97
N ARG A 51 -10.43 -4.59 -36.82
CA ARG A 51 -10.54 -4.38 -38.28
C ARG A 51 -11.95 -3.90 -38.61
N ARG A 52 -12.08 -2.71 -39.21
CA ARG A 52 -13.33 -2.28 -39.86
C ARG A 52 -13.44 -2.98 -41.22
N PRO A 53 -14.63 -3.44 -41.67
CA PRO A 53 -14.85 -3.69 -43.08
C PRO A 53 -14.78 -2.37 -43.86
N ARG A 54 -14.27 -2.41 -45.09
CA ARG A 54 -14.06 -1.23 -45.94
C ARG A 54 -15.00 -1.32 -47.14
N THR A 55 -16.02 -0.47 -47.19
CA THR A 55 -16.94 -0.39 -48.33
C THR A 55 -16.18 0.10 -49.57
N VAL A 56 -16.37 -0.58 -50.71
CA VAL A 56 -15.93 -0.12 -52.03
C VAL A 56 -17.08 -0.38 -53.00
N LEU A 57 -17.45 0.64 -53.77
CA LEU A 57 -18.45 0.57 -54.84
C LEU A 57 -17.73 0.42 -56.20
N GLY A 58 -18.35 -0.33 -57.11
CA GLY A 58 -17.93 -0.44 -58.50
C GLY A 58 -19.07 -0.99 -59.36
N ARG A 59 -19.57 -0.18 -60.29
CA ARG A 59 -20.35 -0.64 -61.46
C ARG A 59 -19.34 -0.96 -62.60
N GLU A 60 -19.65 -1.41 -63.82
CA GLU A 60 -20.83 -1.40 -64.71
C GLU A 60 -20.89 -2.77 -65.46
N LEU A 61 -21.80 -3.14 -66.38
CA LEU A 61 -22.64 -2.43 -67.36
C LEU A 61 -23.99 -3.15 -67.64
N LEU A 62 -24.85 -2.51 -68.44
CA LEU A 62 -26.17 -2.97 -68.91
C LEU A 62 -26.17 -3.01 -70.46
N PRO A 63 -27.11 -3.69 -71.16
CA PRO A 63 -28.35 -2.99 -71.56
C PRO A 63 -29.65 -3.82 -71.63
N SER A 64 -30.78 -3.12 -71.54
CA SER A 64 -32.17 -3.59 -71.81
C SER A 64 -32.52 -3.43 -73.31
N PRO A 65 -33.72 -3.82 -73.83
CA PRO A 65 -35.08 -3.38 -73.42
C PRO A 65 -36.01 -4.57 -73.00
N ALA A 66 -37.13 -4.46 -72.27
CA ALA A 66 -38.19 -3.45 -72.10
C ALA A 66 -39.22 -3.38 -73.26
N PRO A 67 -40.49 -2.95 -73.06
CA PRO A 67 -41.22 -2.54 -71.83
C PRO A 67 -42.46 -3.48 -71.58
N ASP A 68 -43.60 -3.20 -70.90
CA ASP A 68 -44.12 -2.03 -70.14
C ASP A 68 -45.29 -2.39 -69.14
N LEU A 69 -45.86 -1.36 -68.48
CA LEU A 69 -47.27 -1.06 -68.05
C LEU A 69 -48.40 -2.13 -68.16
N ILE A 70 -49.47 -2.19 -67.32
CA ILE A 70 -50.23 -1.22 -66.47
C ILE A 70 -50.62 -1.84 -65.10
N ALA A 71 -50.96 -1.02 -64.09
CA ALA A 71 -51.54 -1.43 -62.80
C ALA A 71 -52.94 -0.80 -62.52
N VAL A 72 -53.54 -1.13 -61.35
CA VAL A 72 -54.77 -0.53 -60.74
C VAL A 72 -56.14 -1.10 -61.19
N GLY A 73 -56.77 -1.87 -60.29
CA GLY A 73 -57.90 -1.34 -59.51
C GLY A 73 -59.36 -1.65 -59.91
N ASP A 74 -60.03 -2.34 -58.99
CA ASP A 74 -61.36 -2.03 -58.42
C ASP A 74 -62.70 -2.37 -59.15
N SER A 75 -63.54 -3.10 -58.39
CA SER A 75 -64.99 -2.93 -58.22
C SER A 75 -66.08 -3.25 -59.28
N ARG A 76 -67.09 -4.01 -58.78
CA ARG A 76 -68.56 -3.95 -59.00
C ARG A 76 -69.25 -4.74 -60.14
N GLN A 77 -70.27 -5.49 -59.68
CA GLN A 77 -71.66 -5.60 -60.16
C GLN A 77 -71.98 -5.52 -61.68
N GLY A 78 -72.69 -6.55 -62.18
CA GLY A 78 -73.48 -6.46 -63.42
C GLY A 78 -74.27 -7.75 -63.67
N SER A 79 -75.57 -7.66 -63.99
CA SER A 79 -76.45 -8.83 -64.13
C SER A 79 -77.28 -8.83 -65.42
N SER A 80 -77.69 -10.04 -65.81
CA SER A 80 -78.83 -10.39 -66.69
C SER A 80 -78.70 -10.33 -68.23
N SER A 81 -79.00 -11.49 -68.84
CA SER A 81 -79.96 -11.71 -69.95
C SER A 81 -79.79 -10.98 -71.31
N LEU A 82 -79.62 -11.73 -72.41
CA LEU A 82 -80.73 -11.94 -73.37
C LEU A 82 -80.51 -13.01 -74.47
N ARG A 83 -81.67 -13.47 -74.97
CA ARG A 83 -82.02 -14.62 -75.83
C ARG A 83 -81.88 -14.35 -77.35
N LYS A 84 -81.89 -15.43 -78.16
CA LYS A 84 -82.03 -15.57 -79.66
C LYS A 84 -80.70 -15.90 -80.37
N GLY A 85 -80.66 -16.69 -81.47
CA GLY A 85 -81.67 -17.44 -82.25
C GLY A 85 -80.99 -18.50 -83.15
N LEU A 86 -81.58 -19.65 -83.54
CA LEU A 86 -82.76 -19.97 -84.39
C LEU A 86 -82.37 -20.30 -85.87
N ARG A 87 -82.90 -21.42 -86.41
CA ARG A 87 -82.80 -21.97 -87.81
C ARG A 87 -81.52 -22.79 -88.14
N ALA A 88 -81.57 -23.81 -89.02
CA ALA A 88 -82.69 -24.64 -89.53
C ALA A 88 -82.17 -25.92 -90.25
N GLU A 89 -83.11 -26.79 -90.68
CA GLU A 89 -82.96 -27.83 -91.72
C GLU A 89 -82.08 -29.07 -91.38
N HIS A 90 -82.32 -30.27 -91.94
CA HIS A 90 -83.36 -30.72 -92.89
C HIS A 90 -83.84 -32.16 -92.56
N CYS A 91 -85.07 -32.52 -92.93
CA CYS A 91 -85.62 -33.86 -92.73
C CYS A 91 -85.55 -34.75 -93.99
N PHE A 92 -85.18 -36.02 -93.80
CA PHE A 92 -85.61 -37.22 -94.55
C PHE A 92 -85.56 -38.40 -93.55
N ALA A 93 -86.35 -39.47 -93.56
CA ALA A 93 -87.68 -39.84 -94.03
C ALA A 93 -87.66 -41.36 -94.33
N SER A 94 -88.63 -42.07 -93.75
CA SER A 94 -89.20 -43.35 -94.25
C SER A 94 -88.54 -44.71 -93.95
N GLU A 95 -89.44 -45.70 -93.99
CA GLU A 95 -89.28 -47.14 -94.27
C GLU A 95 -88.79 -48.11 -93.18
N LEU A 96 -89.77 -48.48 -92.34
CA LEU A 96 -90.07 -49.86 -91.95
C LEU A 96 -89.66 -50.90 -93.02
N SER A 97 -88.86 -51.89 -92.64
CA SER A 97 -88.64 -53.10 -93.46
C SER A 97 -89.18 -54.34 -92.73
N GLN A 98 -90.15 -55.02 -93.34
CA GLN A 98 -90.76 -56.24 -92.82
C GLN A 98 -89.92 -57.47 -93.19
N PRO A 99 -89.93 -58.56 -92.38
CA PRO A 99 -89.21 -59.78 -92.71
C PRO A 99 -89.89 -60.55 -93.86
N ILE A 100 -89.34 -60.43 -95.07
CA ILE A 100 -89.77 -61.21 -96.23
C ILE A 100 -89.06 -62.57 -96.27
N TRP A 101 -89.76 -63.63 -95.87
CA TRP A 101 -89.52 -64.98 -96.42
C TRP A 101 -90.83 -65.62 -96.81
N LYS A 102 -91.02 -65.82 -98.12
CA LYS A 102 -92.29 -66.28 -98.70
C LYS A 102 -92.54 -67.75 -98.40
N ILE A 103 -93.70 -68.01 -97.79
CA ILE A 103 -94.68 -69.01 -98.21
C ILE A 103 -94.15 -69.96 -99.31
N MET A 104 -93.70 -71.15 -98.92
CA MET A 104 -93.75 -72.31 -99.80
C MET A 104 -95.16 -72.88 -99.71
N ASP A 105 -95.91 -72.80 -100.80
CA ASP A 105 -97.33 -73.15 -100.86
C ASP A 105 -97.55 -74.68 -100.90
N ARG A 106 -97.18 -75.35 -99.81
CA ARG A 106 -97.49 -76.76 -99.57
C ARG A 106 -98.98 -76.87 -99.32
N HIS A 107 -99.73 -77.29 -100.33
CA HIS A 107 -101.16 -77.63 -100.24
C HIS A 107 -101.45 -78.46 -98.98
N VAL A 108 -102.13 -77.85 -98.01
CA VAL A 108 -102.74 -78.54 -96.88
C VAL A 108 -104.15 -78.94 -97.32
N PRO A 109 -104.50 -80.23 -97.36
CA PRO A 109 -105.88 -80.63 -97.60
C PRO A 109 -106.79 -79.97 -96.54
N MET A 110 -107.76 -79.16 -96.96
CA MET A 110 -108.66 -78.41 -96.06
C MET A 110 -109.74 -79.29 -95.38
N HIS A 111 -109.42 -80.55 -95.14
CA HIS A 111 -110.20 -81.48 -94.35
C HIS A 111 -109.27 -82.16 -93.36
N ALA A 112 -109.50 -81.92 -92.07
CA ALA A 112 -109.12 -82.92 -91.07
C ALA A 112 -109.82 -84.24 -91.46
N LEU A 113 -109.16 -85.38 -91.30
CA LEU A 113 -109.85 -86.66 -91.50
C LEU A 113 -111.06 -86.72 -90.54
N PRO A 114 -112.23 -87.19 -91.00
CA PRO A 114 -113.40 -87.38 -90.15
C PRO A 114 -113.05 -88.08 -88.84
N GLU A 115 -113.68 -87.67 -87.73
CA GLU A 115 -113.31 -88.15 -86.39
C GLU A 115 -113.41 -89.68 -86.27
N GLU A 116 -114.31 -90.29 -87.03
CA GLU A 116 -114.48 -91.72 -87.22
C GLU A 116 -113.15 -92.38 -87.63
N ILE A 117 -112.43 -91.81 -88.59
CA ILE A 117 -111.17 -92.36 -89.11
C ILE A 117 -110.01 -92.09 -88.15
N GLN A 118 -110.02 -90.98 -87.41
CA GLN A 118 -109.04 -90.79 -86.34
C GLN A 118 -109.24 -91.80 -85.20
N LYS A 119 -110.49 -92.12 -84.85
CA LYS A 119 -110.86 -92.98 -83.71
C LYS A 119 -110.90 -94.49 -84.00
N MET A 120 -110.91 -94.94 -85.26
CA MET A 120 -110.77 -96.36 -85.64
C MET A 120 -109.55 -97.05 -84.99
N SER A 121 -109.58 -98.37 -84.81
CA SER A 121 -108.46 -99.11 -84.24
C SER A 121 -107.27 -99.22 -85.24
N PRO A 122 -106.03 -99.50 -84.77
CA PRO A 122 -104.88 -99.65 -85.66
C PRO A 122 -105.05 -100.73 -86.73
N GLU A 123 -105.79 -101.80 -86.41
CA GLU A 123 -106.03 -102.95 -87.30
C GLU A 123 -106.95 -102.57 -88.48
N GLU A 124 -107.90 -101.65 -88.28
CA GLU A 124 -108.85 -101.21 -89.32
C GLU A 124 -108.22 -100.18 -90.28
N LYS A 125 -107.18 -99.48 -89.82
CA LYS A 125 -106.44 -98.46 -90.61
C LYS A 125 -105.48 -99.08 -91.64
N VAL A 126 -105.27 -100.40 -91.59
CA VAL A 126 -104.37 -101.17 -92.46
C VAL A 126 -105.10 -101.69 -93.71
N CYS A 127 -104.53 -101.44 -94.89
CA CYS A 127 -105.07 -101.95 -96.15
C CYS A 127 -104.97 -103.49 -96.23
N LYS A 128 -106.11 -104.18 -96.27
CA LYS A 128 -106.20 -105.66 -96.32
C LYS A 128 -105.56 -106.31 -97.55
N TYR A 129 -105.18 -105.54 -98.58
CA TYR A 129 -104.50 -106.04 -99.78
C TYR A 129 -102.99 -105.76 -99.85
N CYS A 130 -102.44 -104.85 -99.02
CA CYS A 130 -101.01 -104.52 -99.07
C CYS A 130 -100.32 -104.28 -97.72
N GLY A 131 -101.04 -104.37 -96.59
CA GLY A 131 -100.47 -104.25 -95.24
C GLY A 131 -100.03 -102.83 -94.82
N VAL A 132 -100.13 -101.84 -95.71
CA VAL A 132 -99.80 -100.45 -95.41
C VAL A 132 -100.97 -99.77 -94.69
N SER A 133 -100.71 -99.12 -93.55
CA SER A 133 -101.69 -98.24 -92.90
C SER A 133 -101.79 -96.90 -93.63
N TYR A 134 -103.03 -96.48 -93.91
CA TYR A 134 -103.32 -95.22 -94.62
C TYR A 134 -102.91 -93.95 -93.84
N LEU A 135 -102.52 -94.09 -92.56
CA LEU A 135 -102.12 -92.98 -91.69
C LEU A 135 -100.62 -92.89 -91.41
N ILE A 136 -99.80 -93.83 -91.91
CA ILE A 136 -98.34 -93.85 -91.69
C ILE A 136 -97.67 -92.52 -92.04
N LEU A 137 -98.08 -91.86 -93.13
CA LEU A 137 -97.54 -90.57 -93.54
C LEU A 137 -97.89 -89.42 -92.57
N HIS A 138 -99.07 -89.48 -91.94
CA HIS A 138 -99.47 -88.52 -90.91
C HIS A 138 -98.70 -88.76 -89.60
N GLU A 139 -98.51 -90.03 -89.22
CA GLU A 139 -97.73 -90.42 -88.04
C GLU A 139 -96.26 -90.04 -88.16
N PHE A 140 -95.62 -90.28 -89.32
CA PHE A 140 -94.26 -89.78 -89.60
C PHE A 140 -94.18 -88.26 -89.51
N LYS A 141 -95.13 -87.52 -90.11
CA LYS A 141 -95.15 -86.05 -90.06
C LYS A 141 -95.38 -85.51 -88.64
N ALA A 142 -96.20 -86.19 -87.84
CA ALA A 142 -96.40 -85.88 -86.42
C ALA A 142 -95.15 -86.18 -85.57
N MET A 143 -94.36 -87.21 -85.93
CA MET A 143 -93.05 -87.44 -85.33
C MET A 143 -92.01 -86.40 -85.79
N GLU A 144 -91.99 -86.01 -87.06
CA GLU A 144 -91.10 -84.98 -87.61
C GLU A 144 -91.27 -83.63 -86.88
N GLU A 145 -92.50 -83.18 -86.67
CA GLU A 145 -92.77 -81.94 -85.91
C GLU A 145 -92.49 -82.09 -84.40
N LYS A 146 -92.69 -83.28 -83.81
CA LYS A 146 -92.24 -83.56 -82.43
C LYS A 146 -90.72 -83.49 -82.30
N VAL A 147 -89.97 -84.03 -83.26
CA VAL A 147 -88.50 -83.95 -83.31
C VAL A 147 -88.05 -82.49 -83.46
N LYS A 148 -88.62 -81.72 -84.40
CA LYS A 148 -88.32 -80.28 -84.55
C LYS A 148 -88.65 -79.48 -83.28
N ALA A 149 -89.74 -79.79 -82.59
CA ALA A 149 -90.09 -79.15 -81.31
C ALA A 149 -89.10 -79.54 -80.20
N MET A 150 -88.63 -80.78 -80.18
CA MET A 150 -87.63 -81.29 -79.24
C MET A 150 -86.24 -80.70 -79.51
N GLU A 151 -85.81 -80.57 -80.77
CA GLU A 151 -84.60 -79.85 -81.17
C GLU A 151 -84.62 -78.37 -80.76
N LYS A 152 -85.75 -77.68 -80.96
CA LYS A 152 -85.90 -76.28 -80.53
C LYS A 152 -85.76 -76.14 -79.02
N LYS A 153 -86.33 -77.08 -78.24
CA LYS A 153 -86.13 -77.15 -76.78
C LYS A 153 -84.68 -77.47 -76.41
N MET A 154 -84.04 -78.42 -77.10
CA MET A 154 -82.64 -78.80 -76.87
C MET A 154 -81.70 -77.60 -77.09
N LYS A 155 -81.87 -76.87 -78.20
CA LYS A 155 -81.10 -75.65 -78.52
C LYS A 155 -81.36 -74.53 -77.50
N PHE A 156 -82.59 -74.37 -77.01
CA PHE A 156 -82.92 -73.42 -75.95
C PHE A 156 -82.24 -73.77 -74.61
N TYR A 157 -82.30 -75.03 -74.18
CA TYR A 157 -81.66 -75.48 -72.94
C TYR A 157 -80.13 -75.42 -73.03
N GLN A 158 -79.54 -75.83 -74.15
CA GLN A 158 -78.10 -75.71 -74.39
C GLN A 158 -77.65 -74.25 -74.31
N GLY A 159 -78.34 -73.33 -74.99
CA GLY A 159 -78.08 -71.90 -74.86
C GLY A 159 -78.34 -71.34 -73.45
N SER A 160 -79.10 -72.05 -72.60
CA SER A 160 -79.26 -71.69 -71.18
C SER A 160 -78.08 -72.15 -70.34
N VAL A 161 -77.60 -73.38 -70.53
CA VAL A 161 -76.37 -73.90 -69.90
C VAL A 161 -75.16 -73.06 -70.29
N GLU A 162 -75.09 -72.59 -71.55
CA GLU A 162 -74.02 -71.68 -72.01
C GLU A 162 -74.10 -70.28 -71.35
N ARG A 163 -75.31 -69.76 -71.07
CA ARG A 163 -75.47 -68.51 -70.29
C ARG A 163 -75.11 -68.71 -68.82
N GLU A 164 -75.54 -69.81 -68.22
CA GLU A 164 -75.29 -70.14 -66.82
C GLU A 164 -73.80 -70.38 -66.57
N LYS A 165 -73.12 -71.10 -67.47
CA LYS A 165 -71.66 -71.24 -67.47
C LYS A 165 -70.95 -69.89 -67.54
N LYS A 166 -71.34 -69.00 -68.48
CA LYS A 166 -70.75 -67.65 -68.59
C LYS A 166 -71.01 -66.76 -67.37
N LEU A 167 -72.16 -66.93 -66.70
CA LEU A 167 -72.44 -66.26 -65.43
C LEU A 167 -71.57 -66.82 -64.31
N GLN A 168 -71.38 -68.14 -64.24
CA GLN A 168 -70.52 -68.80 -63.25
C GLN A 168 -69.05 -68.42 -63.43
N GLU A 169 -68.55 -68.32 -64.67
CA GLU A 169 -67.21 -67.83 -65.02
C GLU A 169 -67.02 -66.37 -64.56
N LYS A 170 -67.99 -65.48 -64.82
CA LYS A 170 -67.98 -64.09 -64.33
C LYS A 170 -68.06 -63.96 -62.81
N LEU A 171 -68.78 -64.87 -62.15
CA LEU A 171 -68.92 -64.88 -60.69
C LEU A 171 -67.61 -65.39 -60.04
N GLN A 172 -66.91 -66.31 -60.70
CA GLN A 172 -65.56 -66.73 -60.31
C GLN A 172 -64.52 -65.61 -60.47
N SER A 173 -64.53 -64.86 -61.59
CA SER A 173 -63.60 -63.72 -61.76
C SER A 173 -63.86 -62.63 -60.73
N LEU A 174 -65.13 -62.21 -60.55
CA LEU A 174 -65.51 -61.22 -59.52
C LEU A 174 -65.13 -61.64 -58.09
N SER A 175 -65.16 -62.95 -57.80
CA SER A 175 -64.72 -63.49 -56.51
C SER A 175 -63.19 -63.38 -56.33
N GLN A 176 -62.43 -63.63 -57.39
CA GLN A 176 -60.96 -63.44 -57.40
C GLN A 176 -60.59 -61.96 -57.29
N ASP A 177 -61.25 -61.09 -58.05
CA ASP A 177 -61.05 -59.63 -58.00
C ASP A 177 -61.33 -59.08 -56.59
N PHE A 178 -62.40 -59.55 -55.94
CA PHE A 178 -62.77 -59.15 -54.58
C PHE A 178 -61.73 -59.58 -53.54
N GLU A 179 -61.27 -60.83 -53.58
CA GLU A 179 -60.28 -61.32 -52.62
C GLU A 179 -58.90 -60.67 -52.86
N GLN A 180 -58.53 -60.39 -54.12
CA GLN A 180 -57.34 -59.62 -54.47
C GLN A 180 -57.42 -58.15 -53.98
N TYR A 181 -58.59 -57.51 -54.09
CA TYR A 181 -58.84 -56.18 -53.53
C TYR A 181 -58.74 -56.19 -52.00
N LYS A 182 -59.26 -57.23 -51.34
CA LYS A 182 -59.16 -57.42 -49.90
C LYS A 182 -57.70 -57.53 -49.44
N ILE A 183 -56.88 -58.36 -50.10
CA ILE A 183 -55.45 -58.50 -49.80
C ILE A 183 -54.69 -57.18 -49.98
N ASP A 184 -54.95 -56.45 -51.07
CA ASP A 184 -54.36 -55.12 -51.27
C ASP A 184 -54.79 -54.12 -50.18
N ASN A 185 -56.07 -54.12 -49.80
CA ASN A 185 -56.59 -53.27 -48.73
C ASN A 185 -56.00 -53.62 -47.35
N GLU A 186 -55.85 -54.91 -47.03
CA GLU A 186 -55.17 -55.39 -45.82
C GLU A 186 -53.71 -54.89 -45.80
N SER A 187 -52.96 -55.08 -46.91
CA SER A 187 -51.59 -54.57 -47.05
C SER A 187 -51.46 -53.03 -46.97
N LYS A 188 -52.51 -52.30 -47.34
CA LYS A 188 -52.59 -50.84 -47.19
C LYS A 188 -52.80 -50.46 -45.73
N THR A 189 -53.66 -51.18 -45.00
CA THR A 189 -53.84 -50.96 -43.56
C THR A 189 -52.59 -51.29 -42.75
N GLU A 190 -51.82 -52.33 -43.09
CA GLU A 190 -50.54 -52.63 -42.45
C GLU A 190 -49.51 -51.51 -42.69
N ARG A 191 -49.31 -51.08 -43.94
CA ARG A 191 -48.45 -49.94 -44.28
C ARG A 191 -48.84 -48.64 -43.57
N ILE A 192 -50.13 -48.40 -43.37
CA ILE A 192 -50.65 -47.26 -42.60
C ILE A 192 -50.36 -47.41 -41.09
N GLN A 193 -50.45 -48.62 -40.54
CA GLN A 193 -50.10 -48.89 -39.14
C GLN A 193 -48.60 -48.69 -38.88
N ASP A 194 -47.72 -49.22 -39.73
CA ASP A 194 -46.28 -49.02 -39.63
C ASP A 194 -45.90 -47.53 -39.74
N ALA A 195 -46.46 -46.82 -40.71
CA ALA A 195 -46.27 -45.38 -40.84
C ALA A 195 -46.73 -44.62 -39.58
N ASN A 196 -47.84 -45.01 -38.96
CA ASN A 196 -48.36 -44.42 -37.72
C ASN A 196 -47.45 -44.71 -36.51
N ILE A 197 -46.85 -45.90 -36.44
CA ILE A 197 -45.85 -46.28 -35.43
C ILE A 197 -44.57 -45.44 -35.60
N GLN A 198 -44.07 -45.27 -36.83
CA GLN A 198 -42.91 -44.42 -37.12
C GLN A 198 -43.19 -42.95 -36.83
N LEU A 199 -44.37 -42.42 -37.18
CA LEU A 199 -44.73 -41.02 -36.90
C LEU A 199 -44.82 -40.77 -35.38
N LYS A 200 -45.35 -41.73 -34.61
CA LYS A 200 -45.33 -41.68 -33.13
C LYS A 200 -43.92 -41.74 -32.53
N SER A 201 -42.99 -42.52 -33.09
CA SER A 201 -41.61 -42.57 -32.59
C SER A 201 -40.83 -41.29 -32.94
N GLN A 202 -41.04 -40.71 -34.11
CA GLN A 202 -40.52 -39.38 -34.45
C GLN A 202 -41.11 -38.29 -33.55
N GLN A 203 -42.42 -38.35 -33.25
CA GLN A 203 -43.08 -37.40 -32.35
C GLN A 203 -42.51 -37.46 -30.92
N SER A 204 -42.22 -38.66 -30.39
CA SER A 204 -41.63 -38.81 -29.05
C SER A 204 -40.16 -38.40 -29.02
N GLN A 205 -39.38 -38.65 -30.08
CA GLN A 205 -38.03 -38.11 -30.24
C GLN A 205 -38.03 -36.57 -30.27
N PHE A 206 -38.92 -35.94 -31.04
CA PHE A 206 -39.04 -34.49 -31.10
C PHE A 206 -39.38 -33.88 -29.72
N GLN A 207 -40.28 -34.51 -28.96
CA GLN A 207 -40.57 -34.12 -27.58
C GLN A 207 -39.37 -34.31 -26.63
N GLY A 208 -38.50 -35.28 -26.88
CA GLY A 208 -37.21 -35.43 -26.18
C GLY A 208 -36.29 -34.26 -26.46
N MET A 209 -35.98 -34.01 -27.74
CA MET A 209 -35.15 -32.89 -28.20
C MET A 209 -35.66 -31.53 -27.70
N GLN A 210 -36.99 -31.33 -27.66
CA GLN A 210 -37.60 -30.10 -27.14
C GLN A 210 -37.37 -29.91 -25.63
N LYS A 211 -37.36 -31.00 -24.83
CA LYS A 211 -37.02 -30.96 -23.40
C LYS A 211 -35.54 -30.68 -23.18
N GLU A 212 -34.67 -31.29 -23.97
CA GLU A 212 -33.21 -31.05 -23.91
C GLU A 212 -32.86 -29.61 -24.29
N LEU A 213 -33.45 -29.09 -25.37
CA LEU A 213 -33.31 -27.67 -25.75
C LEU A 213 -33.78 -26.73 -24.64
N SER A 214 -34.89 -27.06 -23.97
CA SER A 214 -35.42 -26.30 -22.84
C SER A 214 -34.47 -26.35 -21.62
N HIS A 215 -33.86 -27.50 -21.34
CA HIS A 215 -32.86 -27.67 -20.29
C HIS A 215 -31.60 -26.85 -20.59
N LEU A 216 -31.03 -26.98 -21.79
CA LEU A 216 -29.84 -26.24 -22.23
C LEU A 216 -30.09 -24.72 -22.21
N GLN A 217 -31.28 -24.26 -22.61
CA GLN A 217 -31.65 -22.85 -22.53
C GLN A 217 -31.78 -22.37 -21.06
N HIS A 218 -32.18 -23.24 -20.13
CA HIS A 218 -32.18 -22.92 -18.69
C HIS A 218 -30.75 -22.88 -18.12
N GLU A 219 -29.90 -23.85 -18.45
CA GLU A 219 -28.51 -23.87 -18.00
C GLU A 219 -27.74 -22.65 -18.54
N LEU A 220 -27.94 -22.28 -19.81
CA LEU A 220 -27.34 -21.07 -20.40
C LEU A 220 -27.78 -19.79 -19.66
N LYS A 221 -29.04 -19.69 -19.21
CA LYS A 221 -29.51 -18.59 -18.35
C LYS A 221 -28.81 -18.60 -16.97
N ILE A 222 -28.50 -19.77 -16.41
CA ILE A 222 -27.71 -19.89 -15.17
C ILE A 222 -26.26 -19.42 -15.40
N LYS A 223 -25.57 -19.91 -16.45
CA LYS A 223 -24.19 -19.49 -16.77
C LYS A 223 -24.11 -17.99 -17.06
N HIS A 224 -25.10 -17.42 -17.75
CA HIS A 224 -25.17 -15.97 -18.00
C HIS A 224 -25.26 -15.16 -16.70
N ARG A 225 -26.14 -15.57 -15.76
CA ARG A 225 -26.25 -14.95 -14.43
C ARG A 225 -24.94 -15.07 -13.64
N GLN A 226 -24.27 -16.23 -13.68
CA GLN A 226 -22.96 -16.42 -13.05
C GLN A 226 -21.92 -15.46 -13.66
N SER A 227 -21.89 -15.33 -14.98
CA SER A 227 -20.99 -14.39 -15.70
C SER A 227 -21.25 -12.92 -15.31
N GLN A 228 -22.52 -12.51 -15.16
CA GLN A 228 -22.86 -11.17 -14.65
C GLN A 228 -22.32 -10.94 -13.24
N VAL A 229 -22.48 -11.89 -12.32
CA VAL A 229 -21.95 -11.79 -10.93
C VAL A 229 -20.41 -11.70 -10.92
N PHE A 230 -19.71 -12.44 -11.78
CA PHE A 230 -18.26 -12.31 -11.90
C PHE A 230 -17.83 -10.97 -12.50
N SER A 231 -18.55 -10.45 -13.50
CA SER A 231 -18.30 -9.12 -14.10
C SER A 231 -18.52 -7.98 -13.09
N GLN A 232 -19.56 -8.09 -12.26
CA GLN A 232 -19.82 -7.15 -11.17
C GLN A 232 -18.68 -7.18 -10.14
N ARG A 233 -18.27 -8.36 -9.65
CA ARG A 233 -17.14 -8.50 -8.71
C ARG A 233 -15.83 -7.98 -9.29
N LEU A 234 -15.56 -8.20 -10.58
CA LEU A 234 -14.39 -7.61 -11.27
C LEU A 234 -14.43 -6.08 -11.27
N SER A 235 -15.62 -5.49 -11.42
CA SER A 235 -15.82 -4.05 -11.37
C SER A 235 -15.63 -3.49 -9.95
N GLU A 236 -16.13 -4.19 -8.94
CA GLU A 236 -15.93 -3.89 -7.51
C GLU A 236 -14.44 -3.96 -7.13
N TYR A 237 -13.74 -5.03 -7.51
CA TYR A 237 -12.29 -5.14 -7.31
C TYR A 237 -11.52 -4.05 -8.05
N LYS A 238 -11.88 -3.71 -9.29
CA LYS A 238 -11.25 -2.61 -10.05
C LYS A 238 -11.43 -1.26 -9.34
N HIS A 239 -12.61 -0.98 -8.79
CA HIS A 239 -12.84 0.20 -7.95
C HIS A 239 -11.97 0.20 -6.70
N PHE A 240 -11.92 -0.93 -5.98
CA PHE A 240 -11.11 -1.08 -4.77
C PHE A 240 -9.60 -0.90 -5.05
N TRP A 241 -9.08 -1.47 -6.13
CA TRP A 241 -7.69 -1.29 -6.56
C TRP A 241 -7.37 0.16 -6.91
N ASN A 242 -8.25 0.85 -7.66
CA ASN A 242 -8.09 2.27 -7.97
C ASN A 242 -8.09 3.14 -6.70
N LYS A 243 -8.96 2.84 -5.72
CA LYS A 243 -9.03 3.54 -4.44
C LYS A 243 -7.78 3.30 -3.58
N THR A 244 -7.32 2.06 -3.51
CA THR A 244 -6.08 1.68 -2.80
C THR A 244 -4.84 2.31 -3.43
N LEU A 245 -4.75 2.33 -4.77
CA LEU A 245 -3.67 3.04 -5.49
C LEU A 245 -3.71 4.55 -5.25
N SER A 246 -4.90 5.15 -5.21
CA SER A 246 -5.06 6.57 -4.88
C SER A 246 -4.57 6.89 -3.46
N LEU A 247 -4.93 6.06 -2.48
CA LEU A 247 -4.43 6.16 -1.10
C LEU A 247 -2.91 5.98 -1.02
N LEU A 248 -2.34 5.01 -1.72
CA LEU A 248 -0.90 4.75 -1.74
C LEU A 248 -0.10 5.88 -2.43
N THR A 249 -0.64 6.49 -3.48
CA THR A 249 -0.01 7.67 -4.10
C THR A 249 -0.13 8.91 -3.23
N PHE A 250 -1.21 9.05 -2.45
CA PHE A 250 -1.33 10.10 -1.43
C PHE A 250 -0.32 9.90 -0.30
N THR A 251 -0.27 8.75 0.38
CA THR A 251 0.68 8.52 1.48
C THR A 251 2.14 8.62 1.04
N LYS A 252 2.46 8.28 -0.22
CA LYS A 252 3.78 8.52 -0.81
C LYS A 252 4.12 10.02 -0.92
N ARG A 253 3.15 10.90 -1.23
CA ARG A 253 3.35 12.37 -1.23
C ARG A 253 3.56 12.89 0.19
N GLU A 254 2.70 12.50 1.13
CA GLU A 254 2.82 12.90 2.55
C GLU A 254 4.19 12.49 3.13
N LEU A 255 4.62 11.24 2.91
CA LEU A 255 5.94 10.77 3.33
C LEU A 255 7.10 11.54 2.65
N THR A 256 6.89 12.05 1.43
CA THR A 256 7.87 12.91 0.76
C THR A 256 7.88 14.33 1.35
N SER A 257 6.74 14.89 1.74
CA SER A 257 6.68 16.17 2.48
C SER A 257 7.39 16.06 3.82
N ILE A 258 7.05 15.05 4.62
CA ILE A 258 7.67 14.77 5.92
C ILE A 258 9.19 14.56 5.77
N LYS A 259 9.64 13.85 4.73
CA LYS A 259 11.08 13.70 4.44
C LYS A 259 11.76 15.04 4.18
N ASN A 260 11.14 15.91 3.38
CA ASN A 260 11.68 17.23 3.06
C ASN A 260 11.69 18.12 4.31
N GLU A 261 10.59 18.17 5.07
CA GLU A 261 10.51 18.90 6.35
C GLU A 261 11.57 18.44 7.35
N VAL A 262 11.83 17.13 7.47
CA VAL A 262 12.90 16.59 8.32
C VAL A 262 14.29 16.99 7.81
N TYR A 263 14.50 17.02 6.49
CA TYR A 263 15.75 17.47 5.88
C TYR A 263 15.99 18.96 6.12
N ASP A 264 14.99 19.81 5.90
CA ASP A 264 15.06 21.25 6.12
C ASP A 264 15.30 21.58 7.60
N ASN A 265 14.61 20.89 8.51
CA ASN A 265 14.88 21.00 9.95
C ASN A 265 16.30 20.56 10.33
N PHE A 266 16.85 19.53 9.69
CA PHE A 266 18.24 19.11 9.89
C PHE A 266 19.25 20.15 9.38
N GLN A 267 18.98 20.80 8.24
CA GLN A 267 19.81 21.91 7.75
C GLN A 267 19.71 23.13 8.66
N ASN A 268 18.51 23.51 9.11
CA ASN A 268 18.30 24.58 10.09
C ASN A 268 19.04 24.32 11.40
N TRP A 269 18.97 23.09 11.93
CA TRP A 269 19.73 22.68 13.12
C TRP A 269 21.25 22.72 12.90
N THR A 270 21.72 22.32 11.73
CA THR A 270 23.15 22.36 11.37
C THR A 270 23.66 23.81 11.27
N SER A 271 22.86 24.71 10.69
CA SER A 271 23.14 26.15 10.64
C SER A 271 23.19 26.76 12.05
N LEU A 272 22.16 26.49 12.88
CA LEU A 272 22.09 26.97 14.27
C LEU A 272 23.26 26.45 15.12
N LYS A 273 23.67 25.19 14.94
CA LYS A 273 24.87 24.62 15.59
C LYS A 273 26.14 25.39 15.19
N GLY A 274 26.27 25.76 13.92
CA GLY A 274 27.37 26.60 13.43
C GLY A 274 27.36 27.99 14.04
N GLU A 275 26.20 28.66 14.07
CA GLU A 275 26.02 29.98 14.68
C GLU A 275 26.36 29.97 16.18
N VAL A 276 25.82 29.01 16.94
CA VAL A 276 26.11 28.86 18.37
C VAL A 276 27.60 28.59 18.62
N PHE A 277 28.26 27.81 17.76
CA PHE A 277 29.71 27.59 17.87
C PHE A 277 30.51 28.88 17.62
N LEU A 278 30.10 29.71 16.65
CA LEU A 278 30.71 31.03 16.41
C LEU A 278 30.48 32.00 17.57
N GLN A 279 29.28 32.01 18.17
CA GLN A 279 28.98 32.80 19.37
C GLN A 279 29.80 32.35 20.59
N ILE A 280 29.90 31.04 20.85
CA ILE A 280 30.76 30.49 21.91
C ILE A 280 32.22 30.90 21.68
N LYS A 281 32.70 30.82 20.44
CA LYS A 281 34.05 31.25 20.08
C LYS A 281 34.26 32.74 20.38
N SER A 282 33.40 33.64 19.91
CA SER A 282 33.57 35.08 20.13
C SER A 282 33.45 35.48 21.61
N ILE A 283 32.58 34.80 22.38
CA ILE A 283 32.51 34.97 23.85
C ILE A 283 33.81 34.52 24.50
N SER A 284 34.39 33.37 24.10
CA SER A 284 35.66 32.88 24.65
C SER A 284 36.85 33.78 24.30
N GLU A 285 36.90 34.32 23.08
CA GLU A 285 37.91 35.30 22.66
C GLU A 285 37.77 36.61 23.45
N THR A 286 36.54 37.09 23.66
CA THR A 286 36.27 38.28 24.49
C THR A 286 36.71 38.06 25.94
N ALA A 287 36.32 36.95 26.55
CA ALA A 287 36.69 36.62 27.93
C ALA A 287 38.22 36.46 28.11
N LEU A 288 38.93 35.92 27.12
CA LEU A 288 40.40 35.86 27.13
C LEU A 288 41.03 37.27 27.08
N THR A 289 40.49 38.20 26.30
CA THR A 289 40.96 39.60 26.31
C THR A 289 40.65 40.32 27.62
N GLU A 290 39.50 40.06 28.24
CA GLU A 290 39.16 40.62 29.55
C GLU A 290 40.09 40.08 30.65
N ILE A 291 40.37 38.77 30.65
CA ILE A 291 41.35 38.15 31.56
C ILE A 291 42.74 38.75 31.39
N ASP A 292 43.19 39.03 30.16
CA ASP A 292 44.47 39.71 29.90
C ASP A 292 44.47 41.17 30.43
N ILE A 293 43.39 41.93 30.23
CA ILE A 293 43.23 43.29 30.78
C ILE A 293 43.22 43.28 32.32
N LEU A 294 42.52 42.33 32.95
CA LEU A 294 42.48 42.15 34.40
C LEU A 294 43.85 41.73 34.95
N ASN A 295 44.57 40.82 34.28
CA ASN A 295 45.94 40.46 34.65
C ASN A 295 46.90 41.66 34.55
N LYS A 296 46.84 42.44 33.46
CA LYS A 296 47.63 43.68 33.32
C LYS A 296 47.35 44.64 34.48
N SER A 297 46.07 44.88 34.77
CA SER A 297 45.61 45.73 35.89
C SER A 297 46.07 45.21 37.26
N LEU A 298 46.04 43.89 37.47
CA LEU A 298 46.56 43.24 38.66
C LEU A 298 48.07 43.45 38.83
N THR A 299 48.87 43.34 37.75
CA THR A 299 50.31 43.65 37.86
C THR A 299 50.58 45.13 38.15
N VAL A 300 49.73 46.06 37.70
CA VAL A 300 49.85 47.48 38.06
C VAL A 300 49.49 47.67 39.55
N SER A 301 48.39 47.09 40.01
CA SER A 301 47.99 47.10 41.42
C SER A 301 49.08 46.50 42.33
N GLN A 302 49.72 45.39 41.93
CA GLN A 302 50.84 44.78 42.65
C GLN A 302 52.07 45.68 42.71
N ARG A 303 52.44 46.37 41.61
CA ARG A 303 53.53 47.37 41.63
C ARG A 303 53.19 48.53 42.57
N ASN A 304 51.98 49.09 42.48
CA ASN A 304 51.53 50.17 43.34
C ASN A 304 51.53 49.75 44.81
N LYS A 305 51.11 48.51 45.12
CA LYS A 305 51.21 47.94 46.47
C LYS A 305 52.66 47.94 46.98
N VAL A 306 53.62 47.47 46.18
CA VAL A 306 55.04 47.43 46.59
C VAL A 306 55.59 48.85 46.79
N CYS A 307 55.20 49.83 45.96
CA CYS A 307 55.55 51.24 46.18
C CYS A 307 54.97 51.77 47.50
N LEU A 308 53.70 51.51 47.78
CA LEU A 308 53.04 51.92 49.03
C LEU A 308 53.62 51.21 50.27
N GLU A 309 54.04 49.94 50.16
CA GLU A 309 54.77 49.24 51.22
C GLU A 309 56.15 49.86 51.49
N GLU A 310 56.83 50.39 50.47
CA GLU A 310 58.10 51.12 50.63
C GLU A 310 57.88 52.54 51.19
N GLU A 311 56.86 53.27 50.72
CA GLU A 311 56.44 54.54 51.31
C GLU A 311 56.05 54.37 52.79
N MET A 312 55.36 53.29 53.15
CA MET A 312 55.01 52.97 54.54
C MET A 312 56.26 52.70 55.41
N LYS A 313 57.30 52.05 54.88
CA LYS A 313 58.59 51.91 55.59
C LYS A 313 59.26 53.26 55.80
N ASN A 314 59.29 54.12 54.77
CA ASN A 314 59.87 55.46 54.84
C ASN A 314 59.11 56.36 55.84
N LEU A 315 57.78 56.33 55.82
CA LEU A 315 56.92 57.01 56.79
C LEU A 315 57.12 56.46 58.22
N LYS A 316 57.36 55.15 58.38
CA LYS A 316 57.71 54.57 59.67
C LYS A 316 59.06 55.06 60.19
N LEU A 317 60.10 55.08 59.35
CA LEU A 317 61.41 55.66 59.70
C LEU A 317 61.31 57.15 60.08
N LEU A 318 60.48 57.92 59.37
CA LEU A 318 60.18 59.31 59.70
C LEU A 318 59.40 59.46 61.02
N SER A 319 58.47 58.54 61.31
CA SER A 319 57.75 58.46 62.58
C SER A 319 58.70 58.14 63.74
N ASP A 320 59.56 57.14 63.60
CA ASP A 320 60.53 56.75 64.63
C ASP A 320 61.54 57.89 64.90
N ALA A 321 61.96 58.62 63.86
CA ALA A 321 62.75 59.86 63.99
C ALA A 321 61.96 61.02 64.64
N ALA A 322 60.65 61.13 64.40
CA ALA A 322 59.78 62.11 65.06
C ALA A 322 59.52 61.77 66.54
N ILE A 323 59.48 60.49 66.90
CA ILE A 323 59.40 60.01 68.29
C ILE A 323 60.71 60.33 69.03
N LEU A 324 61.87 60.09 68.42
CA LEU A 324 63.17 60.50 68.95
C LEU A 324 63.26 62.03 69.16
N ARG A 325 62.80 62.83 68.18
CA ARG A 325 62.67 64.30 68.35
C ARG A 325 61.68 64.68 69.45
N SER A 326 60.60 63.93 69.63
CA SER A 326 59.62 64.19 70.70
C SER A 326 60.22 63.94 72.08
N GLN A 327 61.04 62.89 72.24
CA GLN A 327 61.81 62.65 73.46
C GLN A 327 62.84 63.77 73.74
N GLN A 328 63.48 64.30 72.69
CA GLN A 328 64.37 65.48 72.77
C GLN A 328 63.63 66.78 73.13
N ILE A 329 62.38 66.95 72.67
CA ILE A 329 61.52 68.08 73.06
C ILE A 329 60.99 67.91 74.49
N GLN A 330 60.81 66.68 74.96
CA GLN A 330 60.33 66.40 76.32
C GLN A 330 61.36 66.79 77.40
N THR A 331 62.67 66.66 77.13
CA THR A 331 63.73 67.24 77.98
C THR A 331 63.82 68.77 77.86
N SER A 332 63.46 69.36 76.72
CA SER A 332 63.33 70.82 76.56
C SER A 332 62.12 71.43 77.28
N LYS A 333 61.15 70.62 77.74
CA LYS A 333 59.85 71.09 78.25
C LYS A 333 59.92 71.72 79.66
N GLN A 334 61.03 71.53 80.37
CA GLN A 334 61.24 72.01 81.74
C GLN A 334 61.25 73.55 81.91
N GLN A 335 61.27 74.33 80.81
CA GLN A 335 61.39 75.80 80.82
C GLN A 335 60.17 76.55 80.21
N GLY A 336 59.09 75.85 79.85
CA GLY A 336 58.02 76.40 78.98
C GLY A 336 56.79 77.06 79.65
N VAL A 337 56.76 77.21 80.98
CA VAL A 337 55.49 77.42 81.74
C VAL A 337 54.80 78.78 81.47
N ASN A 338 55.51 79.80 81.00
CA ASN A 338 55.00 81.19 80.99
C ASN A 338 54.16 81.61 79.75
N TRP A 339 53.76 80.67 78.88
CA TRP A 339 52.93 80.97 77.70
C TRP A 339 51.53 80.33 77.73
N GLN A 340 51.24 79.51 78.74
CA GLN A 340 50.04 78.65 78.76
C GLN A 340 48.73 79.43 78.98
N THR A 341 48.79 80.65 79.53
CA THR A 341 47.61 81.45 79.92
C THR A 341 46.91 82.18 78.76
N ARG A 342 47.49 82.20 77.54
CA ARG A 342 46.94 83.01 76.42
C ARG A 342 46.15 82.23 75.36
N CYS A 343 46.26 80.90 75.32
CA CYS A 343 45.59 80.08 74.28
C CYS A 343 44.13 79.71 74.60
N TYR A 344 43.70 79.81 75.86
CA TYR A 344 42.42 79.26 76.33
C TYR A 344 41.17 79.92 75.68
N ASN A 345 41.28 81.16 75.21
CA ASN A 345 40.12 81.93 74.72
C ASN A 345 39.78 81.67 73.24
N LEU A 346 40.74 81.24 72.41
CA LEU A 346 40.50 80.99 70.97
C LEU A 346 39.92 79.59 70.68
N GLN A 347 39.93 78.69 71.65
CA GLN A 347 39.42 77.33 71.50
C GLN A 347 37.88 77.24 71.53
N LYS A 348 37.19 78.34 71.86
CA LYS A 348 35.72 78.36 72.09
C LYS A 348 34.90 78.66 70.82
N GLU A 349 35.43 79.42 69.87
CA GLU A 349 34.69 79.83 68.65
C GLU A 349 34.63 78.72 67.58
N VAL A 350 35.64 77.85 67.52
CA VAL A 350 35.75 76.80 66.49
C VAL A 350 34.62 75.76 66.60
N LEU A 351 34.20 75.42 67.82
CA LEU A 351 33.19 74.39 68.08
C LEU A 351 31.77 74.82 67.63
N ASP A 352 31.44 76.11 67.72
CA ASP A 352 30.07 76.60 67.49
C ASP A 352 29.74 76.74 65.99
N LEU A 353 30.76 76.93 65.15
CA LEU A 353 30.64 76.90 63.68
C LEU A 353 30.52 75.47 63.15
N GLN A 354 31.23 74.50 63.74
CA GLN A 354 31.24 73.12 63.27
C GLN A 354 29.85 72.46 63.38
N CYS A 355 29.16 72.66 64.51
CA CYS A 355 27.78 72.18 64.73
C CYS A 355 26.77 72.68 63.67
N GLN A 356 27.03 73.84 63.05
CA GLN A 356 26.13 74.43 62.04
C GLN A 356 26.36 73.84 60.64
N VAL A 357 27.60 73.47 60.30
CA VAL A 357 27.94 72.81 59.03
C VAL A 357 27.33 71.41 58.99
N GLU A 358 27.55 70.61 60.03
CA GLU A 358 27.05 69.23 60.12
C GLU A 358 25.51 69.17 60.04
N ALA A 359 24.82 70.13 60.67
CA ALA A 359 23.35 70.25 60.63
C ALA A 359 22.77 70.69 59.27
N LEU A 360 23.57 71.30 58.39
CA LEU A 360 23.19 71.62 57.00
C LEU A 360 23.54 70.48 56.05
N GLU A 361 24.70 69.85 56.23
CA GLU A 361 25.15 68.71 55.43
C GLU A 361 24.20 67.52 55.55
N LEU A 362 23.71 67.21 56.76
CA LEU A 362 22.73 66.14 56.99
C LEU A 362 21.37 66.43 56.31
N LYS A 363 20.95 67.70 56.22
CA LYS A 363 19.77 68.13 55.45
C LYS A 363 19.99 68.00 53.95
N LEU A 364 21.17 68.37 53.45
CA LEU A 364 21.54 68.22 52.05
C LEU A 364 21.56 66.73 51.65
N GLN A 365 22.17 65.85 52.46
CA GLN A 365 22.15 64.41 52.22
C GLN A 365 20.73 63.82 52.21
N LYS A 366 19.82 64.31 53.07
CA LYS A 366 18.42 63.88 53.06
C LYS A 366 17.70 64.33 51.78
N ALA A 367 17.86 65.59 51.39
CA ALA A 367 17.27 66.12 50.16
C ALA A 367 17.83 65.44 48.89
N VAL A 368 19.11 65.08 48.87
CA VAL A 368 19.73 64.29 47.79
C VAL A 368 19.14 62.88 47.72
N LYS A 369 19.04 62.17 48.85
CA LYS A 369 18.39 60.83 48.91
C LYS A 369 16.92 60.88 48.49
N GLU A 370 16.18 61.91 48.88
CA GLU A 370 14.80 62.12 48.42
C GLU A 370 14.75 62.41 46.91
N MET A 371 15.65 63.24 46.37
CA MET A 371 15.80 63.45 44.92
C MET A 371 16.10 62.16 44.17
N ASP A 372 17.03 61.34 44.67
CA ASP A 372 17.47 60.12 44.00
C ASP A 372 16.39 59.04 44.03
N ASN A 373 15.64 58.93 45.14
CA ASN A 373 14.41 58.12 45.21
C ASN A 373 13.37 58.59 44.17
N TYR A 374 13.17 59.90 43.98
CA TYR A 374 12.27 60.41 42.95
C TYR A 374 12.79 60.18 41.52
N LYS A 375 14.11 60.26 41.29
CA LYS A 375 14.72 59.88 39.99
C LYS A 375 14.52 58.41 39.70
N GLU A 376 14.79 57.53 40.66
CA GLU A 376 14.56 56.08 40.53
C GLU A 376 13.09 55.78 40.25
N MET A 377 12.17 56.44 40.97
CA MET A 377 10.73 56.31 40.73
C MET A 377 10.33 56.75 39.31
N LEU A 378 10.88 57.86 38.81
CA LEU A 378 10.63 58.34 37.45
C LEU A 378 11.24 57.41 36.38
N VAL A 379 12.46 56.89 36.59
CA VAL A 379 13.10 55.91 35.71
C VAL A 379 12.28 54.61 35.68
N ASN A 380 11.83 54.11 36.82
CA ASN A 380 10.97 52.92 36.90
C ASN A 380 9.61 53.16 36.22
N LYS A 381 9.01 54.35 36.36
CA LYS A 381 7.77 54.69 35.65
C LYS A 381 7.97 54.89 34.14
N SER A 382 9.14 55.35 33.69
CA SER A 382 9.51 55.34 32.26
C SER A 382 9.65 53.90 31.75
N ASN A 383 10.37 53.05 32.48
CA ASN A 383 10.56 51.63 32.14
C ASN A 383 9.22 50.87 32.06
N GLU A 384 8.29 51.15 32.97
CA GLU A 384 6.90 50.66 32.92
C GLU A 384 6.16 51.17 31.68
N ALA A 385 6.23 52.47 31.38
CA ALA A 385 5.60 53.06 30.20
C ALA A 385 6.16 52.47 28.89
N ASP A 386 7.48 52.30 28.79
CA ASP A 386 8.17 51.69 27.65
C ASP A 386 7.88 50.18 27.54
N HIS A 387 7.68 49.48 28.66
CA HIS A 387 7.20 48.10 28.66
C HIS A 387 5.76 48.01 28.11
N CYS A 388 4.84 48.83 28.64
CA CYS A 388 3.46 48.93 28.16
C CYS A 388 3.39 49.35 26.67
N GLN A 389 4.26 50.26 26.22
CA GLN A 389 4.35 50.66 24.82
C GLN A 389 4.88 49.53 23.92
N ARG A 390 5.83 48.72 24.39
CA ARG A 390 6.32 47.53 23.67
C ARG A 390 5.25 46.44 23.57
N GLU A 391 4.57 46.10 24.66
CA GLU A 391 3.47 45.13 24.64
C GLU A 391 2.28 45.64 23.80
N LEU A 392 1.95 46.94 23.83
CA LEU A 392 0.94 47.51 22.93
C LEU A 392 1.33 47.41 21.45
N ARG A 393 2.60 47.61 21.09
CA ARG A 393 3.09 47.36 19.71
C ARG A 393 2.94 45.89 19.34
N LYS A 394 3.38 44.97 20.22
CA LYS A 394 3.31 43.52 20.02
C LYS A 394 1.86 43.04 19.85
N LEU A 395 0.94 43.46 20.70
CA LEU A 395 -0.49 43.15 20.58
C LEU A 395 -1.11 43.73 19.30
N LYS A 396 -0.66 44.90 18.82
CA LYS A 396 -1.08 45.43 17.51
C LYS A 396 -0.58 44.57 16.35
N PHE A 397 0.67 44.09 16.38
CA PHE A 397 1.14 43.11 15.40
C PHE A 397 0.35 41.80 15.49
N GLU A 398 0.22 41.19 16.68
CA GLU A 398 -0.57 39.96 16.86
C GLU A 398 -2.04 40.13 16.39
N SER A 399 -2.64 41.31 16.57
CA SER A 399 -3.94 41.68 15.99
C SER A 399 -3.92 41.66 14.46
N ILE A 400 -3.02 42.43 13.81
CA ILE A 400 -2.90 42.48 12.33
C ILE A 400 -2.65 41.09 11.73
N ILE A 401 -1.82 40.28 12.40
CA ILE A 401 -1.49 38.92 12.01
C ILE A 401 -2.73 38.03 12.05
N SER A 402 -3.45 38.03 13.18
CA SER A 402 -4.70 37.25 13.34
C SER A 402 -5.79 37.72 12.37
N GLU A 403 -6.00 39.03 12.22
CA GLU A 403 -6.91 39.63 11.25
C GLU A 403 -6.59 39.15 9.83
N SER A 404 -5.34 39.24 9.38
CA SER A 404 -4.93 38.77 8.04
C SER A 404 -5.14 37.26 7.83
N ARG A 405 -5.01 36.43 8.88
CA ARG A 405 -5.33 35.00 8.85
C ARG A 405 -6.84 34.77 8.76
N HIS A 406 -7.64 35.55 9.49
CA HIS A 406 -9.10 35.50 9.42
C HIS A 406 -9.63 35.98 8.05
N THR A 407 -9.08 37.04 7.46
CA THR A 407 -9.47 37.49 6.10
C THR A 407 -9.17 36.42 5.04
N LYS A 408 -8.00 35.77 5.10
CA LYS A 408 -7.65 34.66 4.21
C LYS A 408 -8.61 33.49 4.36
N LEU A 409 -8.84 33.03 5.59
CA LEU A 409 -9.76 31.93 5.87
C LEU A 409 -11.21 32.25 5.45
N LEU A 410 -11.67 33.49 5.65
CA LEU A 410 -13.01 33.92 5.23
C LEU A 410 -13.14 33.84 3.71
N LYS A 411 -12.14 34.36 2.97
CA LYS A 411 -12.09 34.21 1.51
C LYS A 411 -12.03 32.75 1.07
N GLU A 412 -11.21 31.90 1.69
CA GLU A 412 -11.17 30.46 1.38
C GLU A 412 -12.55 29.79 1.57
N LYS A 413 -13.35 30.23 2.56
CA LYS A 413 -14.73 29.75 2.76
C LYS A 413 -15.72 30.34 1.76
N GLU A 414 -15.51 31.57 1.31
CA GLU A 414 -16.29 32.20 0.24
C GLU A 414 -16.04 31.51 -1.11
N ASP A 415 -14.77 31.32 -1.50
CA ASP A 415 -14.36 30.56 -2.70
C ASP A 415 -14.88 29.11 -2.65
N SER A 416 -14.87 28.47 -1.47
CA SER A 416 -15.48 27.15 -1.26
C SER A 416 -17.00 27.17 -1.42
N LEU A 417 -17.69 28.18 -0.89
CA LEU A 417 -19.14 28.33 -0.99
C LEU A 417 -19.56 28.56 -2.44
N MET A 418 -18.86 29.43 -3.18
CA MET A 418 -19.08 29.65 -4.61
C MET A 418 -18.88 28.36 -5.41
N THR A 419 -17.86 27.55 -5.07
CA THR A 419 -17.65 26.23 -5.67
C THR A 419 -18.82 25.28 -5.40
N CYS A 420 -19.33 25.22 -4.16
CA CYS A 420 -20.51 24.42 -3.81
C CYS A 420 -21.79 24.91 -4.52
N GLN A 421 -21.99 26.22 -4.65
CA GLN A 421 -23.12 26.80 -5.38
C GLN A 421 -23.05 26.47 -6.88
N GLN A 422 -21.87 26.54 -7.49
CA GLN A 422 -21.67 26.18 -8.89
C GLN A 422 -21.92 24.67 -9.13
N ILE A 423 -21.46 23.80 -8.23
CA ILE A 423 -21.75 22.36 -8.27
C ILE A 423 -23.27 22.10 -8.14
N TYR A 424 -23.94 22.75 -7.19
CA TYR A 424 -25.39 22.62 -7.02
C TYR A 424 -26.15 23.08 -8.28
N LYS A 425 -25.73 24.20 -8.90
CA LYS A 425 -26.30 24.67 -10.16
C LYS A 425 -26.10 23.66 -11.30
N THR A 426 -24.89 23.13 -11.49
CA THR A 426 -24.63 22.09 -12.51
C THR A 426 -25.49 20.84 -12.27
N LEU A 427 -25.65 20.38 -11.03
CA LEU A 427 -26.51 19.23 -10.71
C LEU A 427 -28.01 19.53 -10.95
N GLN A 428 -28.47 20.76 -10.75
CA GLN A 428 -29.84 21.18 -11.05
C GLN A 428 -30.09 21.25 -12.58
N GLU A 429 -29.09 21.67 -13.36
CA GLU A 429 -29.11 21.66 -14.82
C GLU A 429 -29.07 20.22 -15.36
N GLU A 430 -28.25 19.33 -14.79
CA GLU A 430 -28.24 17.89 -15.12
C GLU A 430 -29.56 17.20 -14.78
N LEU A 431 -30.20 17.55 -13.65
CA LEU A 431 -31.50 16.98 -13.25
C LEU A 431 -32.60 17.35 -14.24
N THR A 432 -32.74 18.63 -14.59
CA THR A 432 -33.76 19.08 -15.56
C THR A 432 -33.49 18.56 -16.98
N ALA A 433 -32.22 18.36 -17.35
CA ALA A 433 -31.85 17.65 -18.57
C ALA A 433 -32.20 16.14 -18.54
N LYS A 434 -32.24 15.51 -17.35
CA LYS A 434 -32.68 14.12 -17.19
C LYS A 434 -34.20 13.97 -17.20
N GLU A 435 -34.92 14.88 -16.54
CA GLU A 435 -36.38 14.93 -16.54
C GLU A 435 -36.92 15.07 -17.98
N SER A 436 -36.38 16.01 -18.76
CA SER A 436 -36.77 16.20 -20.17
C SER A 436 -36.42 15.00 -21.08
N GLN A 437 -35.35 14.26 -20.79
CA GLN A 437 -35.04 12.98 -21.46
C GLN A 437 -36.05 11.88 -21.09
N GLU A 438 -36.49 11.82 -19.83
CA GLU A 438 -37.51 10.85 -19.40
C GLU A 438 -38.87 11.15 -20.03
N GLU A 439 -39.25 12.43 -20.15
CA GLU A 439 -40.48 12.86 -20.84
C GLU A 439 -40.46 12.57 -22.35
N ASP A 440 -39.29 12.68 -23.00
CA ASP A 440 -39.14 12.29 -24.41
C ASP A 440 -39.25 10.78 -24.60
N LEU A 441 -38.63 9.99 -23.71
CA LEU A 441 -38.76 8.53 -23.72
C LEU A 441 -40.21 8.07 -23.47
N LYS A 442 -40.93 8.68 -22.51
CA LYS A 442 -42.36 8.43 -22.29
C LYS A 442 -43.19 8.71 -23.54
N ARG A 443 -42.95 9.84 -24.22
CA ARG A 443 -43.64 10.17 -25.49
C ARG A 443 -43.36 9.13 -26.59
N ARG A 444 -42.13 8.65 -26.73
CA ARG A 444 -41.77 7.59 -27.68
C ARG A 444 -42.43 6.24 -27.37
N ILE A 445 -42.50 5.87 -26.08
CA ILE A 445 -43.18 4.64 -25.62
C ILE A 445 -44.66 4.71 -25.99
N ASN A 446 -45.35 5.79 -25.62
CA ASN A 446 -46.77 5.97 -25.94
C ASN A 446 -47.05 5.93 -27.45
N LEU A 447 -46.15 6.46 -28.29
CA LEU A 447 -46.28 6.35 -29.75
C LEU A 447 -46.17 4.90 -30.23
N ALA A 448 -45.14 4.17 -29.77
CA ALA A 448 -44.96 2.76 -30.14
C ALA A 448 -46.08 1.84 -29.62
N GLU A 449 -46.68 2.15 -28.46
CA GLU A 449 -47.86 1.45 -27.93
C GLU A 449 -49.11 1.70 -28.80
N ASN A 450 -49.32 2.93 -29.28
CA ASN A 450 -50.41 3.25 -30.21
C ASN A 450 -50.21 2.58 -31.59
N GLU A 451 -48.99 2.60 -32.15
CA GLU A 451 -48.64 1.89 -33.38
C GLU A 451 -48.89 0.38 -33.23
N LEU A 452 -48.49 -0.20 -32.09
CA LEU A 452 -48.75 -1.60 -31.79
C LEU A 452 -50.26 -1.91 -31.74
N GLU A 453 -51.09 -1.07 -31.14
CA GLU A 453 -52.55 -1.30 -31.09
C GLU A 453 -53.21 -1.19 -32.48
N ILE A 454 -52.73 -0.28 -33.33
CA ILE A 454 -53.15 -0.21 -34.74
C ILE A 454 -52.76 -1.50 -35.49
N THR A 455 -51.55 -2.04 -35.30
CA THR A 455 -51.19 -3.32 -35.96
C THR A 455 -51.98 -4.52 -35.43
N LYS A 456 -52.36 -4.55 -34.14
CA LYS A 456 -53.24 -5.60 -33.59
C LYS A 456 -54.64 -5.57 -34.22
N THR A 457 -55.23 -4.37 -34.35
CA THR A 457 -56.60 -4.22 -34.88
C THR A 457 -56.67 -4.57 -36.36
N LEU A 458 -55.69 -4.13 -37.16
CA LEU A 458 -55.54 -4.57 -38.56
C LEU A 458 -55.36 -6.10 -38.66
N LEU A 459 -54.50 -6.69 -37.81
CA LEU A 459 -54.31 -8.15 -37.75
C LEU A 459 -55.57 -8.92 -37.34
N HIS A 460 -56.51 -8.31 -36.61
CA HIS A 460 -57.81 -8.90 -36.30
C HIS A 460 -58.68 -8.92 -37.56
N GLN A 461 -58.82 -7.77 -38.23
CA GLN A 461 -59.61 -7.61 -39.46
C GLN A 461 -59.15 -8.59 -40.55
N THR A 462 -57.83 -8.68 -40.82
CA THR A 462 -57.29 -9.64 -41.81
C THR A 462 -57.57 -11.10 -41.44
N LYS A 463 -57.68 -11.45 -40.14
CA LYS A 463 -58.06 -12.82 -39.74
C LYS A 463 -59.55 -13.09 -39.99
N GLU A 464 -60.41 -12.09 -39.81
CA GLU A 464 -61.84 -12.19 -40.09
C GLU A 464 -62.09 -12.32 -41.60
N GLU A 465 -61.40 -11.53 -42.42
CA GLU A 465 -61.40 -11.65 -43.89
C GLU A 465 -60.90 -13.02 -44.38
N VAL A 466 -59.83 -13.56 -43.76
CA VAL A 466 -59.33 -14.91 -44.07
C VAL A 466 -60.33 -16.00 -43.64
N LEU A 467 -61.20 -15.75 -42.66
CA LEU A 467 -62.28 -16.68 -42.27
C LEU A 467 -63.47 -16.60 -43.23
N THR A 468 -63.89 -15.41 -43.66
CA THR A 468 -64.98 -15.29 -44.66
C THR A 468 -64.59 -15.91 -45.99
N LEU A 469 -63.39 -15.61 -46.51
CA LEU A 469 -62.86 -16.19 -47.76
C LEU A 469 -62.70 -17.71 -47.70
N LYS A 470 -62.42 -18.29 -46.52
CA LYS A 470 -62.41 -19.75 -46.33
C LYS A 470 -63.82 -20.34 -46.45
N ASN A 471 -64.80 -19.73 -45.80
CA ASN A 471 -66.19 -20.18 -45.83
C ASN A 471 -66.76 -20.07 -47.27
N GLU A 472 -66.46 -18.99 -47.98
CA GLU A 472 -66.83 -18.82 -49.40
C GLU A 472 -66.19 -19.89 -50.30
N ARG A 473 -64.90 -20.20 -50.09
CA ARG A 473 -64.22 -21.29 -50.80
C ARG A 473 -64.83 -22.65 -50.50
N GLU A 474 -65.24 -22.91 -49.25
CA GLU A 474 -65.86 -24.18 -48.86
C GLU A 474 -67.25 -24.35 -49.50
N LEU A 475 -68.07 -23.29 -49.53
CA LEU A 475 -69.34 -23.27 -50.25
C LEU A 475 -69.15 -23.47 -51.77
N MET A 476 -68.13 -22.86 -52.37
CA MET A 476 -67.76 -23.09 -53.77
C MET A 476 -67.36 -24.55 -54.04
N LEU A 477 -66.53 -25.14 -53.16
CA LEU A 477 -66.11 -26.54 -53.27
C LEU A 477 -67.30 -27.51 -53.17
N ILE A 478 -68.25 -27.27 -52.26
CA ILE A 478 -69.50 -28.05 -52.15
C ILE A 478 -70.33 -27.93 -53.44
N SER A 479 -70.41 -26.75 -54.04
CA SER A 479 -71.10 -26.54 -55.32
C SER A 479 -70.41 -27.26 -56.48
N HIS A 480 -69.08 -27.21 -56.56
CA HIS A 480 -68.31 -27.92 -57.58
C HIS A 480 -68.41 -29.44 -57.43
N GLN A 481 -68.31 -29.97 -56.21
CA GLN A 481 -68.46 -31.40 -55.90
C GLN A 481 -69.81 -31.93 -56.41
N LYS A 482 -70.91 -31.22 -56.12
CA LYS A 482 -72.25 -31.56 -56.59
C LYS A 482 -72.37 -31.55 -58.13
N SER A 483 -71.67 -30.66 -58.81
CA SER A 483 -71.63 -30.63 -60.28
C SER A 483 -70.78 -31.76 -60.86
N ILE A 484 -69.69 -32.15 -60.17
CA ILE A 484 -68.85 -33.30 -60.55
C ILE A 484 -69.63 -34.60 -60.43
N GLU A 485 -70.42 -34.78 -59.36
CA GLU A 485 -71.30 -35.94 -59.16
C GLU A 485 -72.33 -36.10 -60.30
N GLN A 486 -72.95 -35.01 -60.76
CA GLN A 486 -73.87 -35.04 -61.91
C GLN A 486 -73.16 -35.42 -63.22
N LEU A 487 -71.93 -34.94 -63.44
CA LEU A 487 -71.12 -35.30 -64.60
C LEU A 487 -70.64 -36.76 -64.54
N GLN A 488 -70.31 -37.26 -63.35
CA GLN A 488 -69.96 -38.67 -63.12
C GLN A 488 -71.14 -39.62 -63.41
N GLU A 489 -72.37 -39.23 -63.06
CA GLU A 489 -73.56 -40.02 -63.41
C GLU A 489 -73.78 -40.05 -64.93
N THR A 490 -73.67 -38.89 -65.58
CA THR A 490 -73.76 -38.75 -67.04
C THR A 490 -72.63 -39.51 -67.79
N LEU A 491 -71.50 -39.76 -67.12
CA LEU A 491 -70.40 -40.58 -67.63
C LEU A 491 -70.61 -42.08 -67.37
N ARG A 492 -71.23 -42.47 -66.24
CA ARG A 492 -71.60 -43.88 -65.96
C ARG A 492 -72.54 -44.44 -67.03
N GLU A 493 -73.51 -43.66 -67.49
CA GLU A 493 -74.42 -44.07 -68.57
C GLU A 493 -73.70 -44.29 -69.92
N LYS A 494 -72.59 -43.59 -70.18
CA LYS A 494 -71.80 -43.70 -71.43
C LYS A 494 -70.72 -44.77 -71.36
N LEU A 495 -70.14 -45.03 -70.18
CA LEU A 495 -69.10 -46.05 -70.01
C LEU A 495 -69.56 -47.45 -70.43
N LEU A 496 -70.87 -47.73 -70.30
CA LEU A 496 -71.51 -48.98 -70.77
C LEU A 496 -71.42 -49.23 -72.29
N SER A 497 -70.89 -48.31 -73.09
CA SER A 497 -70.59 -48.52 -74.52
C SER A 497 -69.11 -48.45 -74.92
N ASP A 498 -68.20 -48.02 -74.04
CA ASP A 498 -66.83 -47.63 -74.40
C ASP A 498 -65.69 -48.47 -73.75
N ASP A 499 -66.02 -49.56 -73.02
CA ASP A 499 -65.05 -50.42 -72.32
C ASP A 499 -63.82 -50.84 -73.17
N ASN A 500 -64.02 -51.04 -74.48
CA ASN A 500 -62.98 -51.46 -75.43
C ASN A 500 -61.84 -50.43 -75.66
N TRP A 501 -62.01 -49.16 -75.29
CA TRP A 501 -60.90 -48.18 -75.30
C TRP A 501 -60.18 -48.07 -73.95
N LYS A 502 -60.84 -48.50 -72.87
CA LYS A 502 -60.36 -48.34 -71.50
C LYS A 502 -59.17 -49.25 -71.20
N GLU A 503 -59.26 -50.55 -71.51
CA GLU A 503 -58.16 -51.51 -71.35
C GLU A 503 -56.87 -51.05 -72.06
N LYS A 504 -57.01 -50.45 -73.25
CA LYS A 504 -55.86 -49.99 -74.05
C LYS A 504 -55.14 -48.79 -73.44
N ILE A 505 -55.85 -47.91 -72.75
CA ILE A 505 -55.26 -46.80 -72.01
C ILE A 505 -54.68 -47.30 -70.69
N GLU A 506 -55.34 -48.24 -70.00
CA GLU A 506 -54.84 -48.84 -68.76
C GLU A 506 -53.55 -49.66 -68.99
N ALA A 507 -53.37 -50.28 -70.15
CA ALA A 507 -52.13 -50.96 -70.55
C ALA A 507 -50.93 -50.02 -70.77
N GLU A 508 -51.10 -48.88 -71.45
CA GLU A 508 -50.00 -47.89 -71.59
C GLU A 508 -49.76 -47.13 -70.28
N LEU A 509 -50.82 -46.84 -69.50
CA LEU A 509 -50.70 -46.18 -68.19
C LEU A 509 -49.96 -47.05 -67.16
N THR A 510 -50.10 -48.37 -67.22
CA THR A 510 -49.34 -49.28 -66.34
C THR A 510 -47.87 -49.42 -66.77
N LYS A 511 -47.58 -49.32 -68.07
CA LYS A 511 -46.22 -49.27 -68.63
C LYS A 511 -45.48 -47.99 -68.24
N GLU A 512 -46.09 -46.81 -68.40
CA GLU A 512 -45.54 -45.52 -67.94
C GLU A 512 -45.32 -45.52 -66.42
N ARG A 513 -46.28 -46.04 -65.63
CA ARG A 513 -46.11 -46.19 -64.17
C ARG A 513 -44.94 -47.08 -63.80
N ALA A 514 -44.64 -48.13 -64.57
CA ALA A 514 -43.48 -48.98 -64.33
C ALA A 514 -42.17 -48.26 -64.67
N GLN A 515 -42.13 -47.49 -65.77
CA GLN A 515 -40.96 -46.68 -66.13
C GLN A 515 -40.65 -45.60 -65.08
N HIS A 516 -41.64 -44.79 -64.69
CA HIS A 516 -41.47 -43.79 -63.63
C HIS A 516 -41.08 -44.38 -62.26
N LEU A 517 -41.47 -45.63 -61.96
CA LEU A 517 -41.07 -46.29 -60.71
C LEU A 517 -39.58 -46.66 -60.73
N VAL A 518 -39.07 -47.15 -61.87
CA VAL A 518 -37.63 -47.40 -62.06
C VAL A 518 -36.84 -46.09 -62.03
N GLU A 519 -37.28 -45.05 -62.75
CA GLU A 519 -36.65 -43.72 -62.73
C GLU A 519 -36.61 -43.12 -61.31
N PHE A 520 -37.64 -43.34 -60.50
CA PHE A 520 -37.69 -42.90 -59.11
C PHE A 520 -36.75 -43.72 -58.21
N GLU A 521 -36.63 -45.04 -58.41
CA GLU A 521 -35.66 -45.87 -57.70
C GLU A 521 -34.21 -45.48 -58.04
N GLU A 522 -33.91 -45.17 -59.30
CA GLU A 522 -32.61 -44.65 -59.75
C GLU A 522 -32.30 -43.28 -59.13
N GLN A 523 -33.24 -42.33 -59.14
CA GLN A 523 -33.07 -41.04 -58.45
C GLN A 523 -32.88 -41.22 -56.93
N VAL A 524 -33.62 -42.12 -56.31
CA VAL A 524 -33.47 -42.44 -54.87
C VAL A 524 -32.13 -43.10 -54.56
N LEU A 525 -31.51 -43.81 -55.50
CA LEU A 525 -30.13 -44.29 -55.36
C LEU A 525 -29.12 -43.15 -55.52
N LEU A 526 -29.26 -42.30 -56.54
CA LEU A 526 -28.38 -41.13 -56.75
C LEU A 526 -28.39 -40.18 -55.53
N PHE A 527 -29.55 -39.86 -54.97
CA PHE A 527 -29.64 -39.04 -53.75
C PHE A 527 -29.03 -39.72 -52.51
N LYS A 528 -29.04 -41.06 -52.42
CA LYS A 528 -28.33 -41.78 -51.33
C LYS A 528 -26.81 -41.71 -51.51
N GLU A 529 -26.33 -41.76 -52.75
CA GLU A 529 -24.89 -41.63 -53.06
C GLU A 529 -24.40 -40.19 -52.86
N GLU A 530 -25.16 -39.19 -53.29
CA GLU A 530 -24.88 -37.77 -53.06
C GLU A 530 -24.90 -37.41 -51.56
N ALA A 531 -25.93 -37.84 -50.82
CA ALA A 531 -26.01 -37.61 -49.37
C ALA A 531 -24.89 -38.34 -48.61
N LYS A 532 -24.42 -39.49 -49.10
CA LYS A 532 -23.25 -40.17 -48.55
C LYS A 532 -21.96 -39.39 -48.85
N LEU A 533 -21.80 -38.89 -50.09
CA LEU A 533 -20.65 -38.10 -50.51
C LEU A 533 -20.51 -36.84 -49.65
N GLU A 534 -21.56 -36.02 -49.51
CA GLU A 534 -21.49 -34.80 -48.71
C GLU A 534 -21.25 -35.11 -47.22
N LEU A 535 -21.81 -36.21 -46.70
CA LEU A 535 -21.58 -36.64 -45.32
C LEU A 535 -20.14 -37.14 -45.09
N ASP A 536 -19.51 -37.77 -46.08
CA ASP A 536 -18.09 -38.16 -46.04
C ASP A 536 -17.15 -36.95 -46.22
N ILE A 537 -17.50 -35.99 -47.09
CA ILE A 537 -16.82 -34.68 -47.20
C ILE A 537 -16.91 -33.92 -45.87
N GLU A 538 -18.08 -33.90 -45.22
CA GLU A 538 -18.27 -33.19 -43.95
C GLU A 538 -17.50 -33.86 -42.78
N LYS A 539 -17.39 -35.20 -42.77
CA LYS A 539 -16.45 -35.91 -41.88
C LYS A 539 -15.01 -35.47 -42.12
N GLU A 540 -14.59 -35.31 -43.37
CA GLU A 540 -13.21 -34.91 -43.71
C GLU A 540 -12.93 -33.47 -43.23
N LYS A 541 -13.81 -32.50 -43.53
CA LYS A 541 -13.76 -31.13 -42.98
C LYS A 541 -13.63 -31.14 -41.44
N HIS A 542 -14.44 -31.94 -40.75
CA HIS A 542 -14.39 -32.07 -39.28
C HIS A 542 -13.07 -32.67 -38.80
N GLN A 543 -12.55 -33.68 -39.49
CA GLN A 543 -11.27 -34.33 -39.16
C GLN A 543 -10.08 -33.39 -39.38
N GLU A 544 -10.08 -32.56 -40.43
CA GLU A 544 -9.09 -31.49 -40.63
C GLU A 544 -9.12 -30.47 -39.49
N ILE A 545 -10.31 -30.02 -39.08
CA ILE A 545 -10.48 -29.09 -37.96
C ILE A 545 -9.95 -29.70 -36.65
N ILE A 546 -10.21 -30.98 -36.39
CA ILE A 546 -9.66 -31.71 -35.24
C ILE A 546 -8.13 -31.81 -35.31
N GLN A 547 -7.54 -32.09 -36.48
CA GLN A 547 -6.08 -32.09 -36.65
C GLN A 547 -5.47 -30.69 -36.46
N LYS A 548 -6.14 -29.63 -36.90
CA LYS A 548 -5.72 -28.24 -36.72
C LYS A 548 -5.68 -27.87 -35.23
N TYR A 549 -6.75 -28.14 -34.48
CA TYR A 549 -6.78 -27.87 -33.04
C TYR A 549 -5.76 -28.70 -32.25
N LYS A 550 -5.46 -29.94 -32.67
CA LYS A 550 -4.35 -30.72 -32.08
C LYS A 550 -3.00 -30.06 -32.28
N LYS A 551 -2.69 -29.60 -33.51
CA LYS A 551 -1.44 -28.87 -33.81
C LYS A 551 -1.36 -27.55 -33.03
N GLU A 552 -2.46 -26.79 -32.93
CA GLU A 552 -2.52 -25.56 -32.13
C GLU A 552 -2.32 -25.86 -30.62
N GLN A 553 -2.86 -26.96 -30.11
CA GLN A 553 -2.64 -27.41 -28.73
C GLN A 553 -1.16 -27.80 -28.50
N GLU A 554 -0.55 -28.55 -29.41
CA GLU A 554 0.86 -28.95 -29.37
C GLU A 554 1.80 -27.73 -29.41
N GLU A 555 1.53 -26.76 -30.29
CA GLU A 555 2.29 -25.50 -30.39
C GLU A 555 2.15 -24.63 -29.13
N LEU A 556 0.96 -24.56 -28.54
CA LEU A 556 0.74 -23.88 -27.25
C LEU A 556 1.44 -24.61 -26.09
N GLN A 557 1.42 -25.94 -26.07
CA GLN A 557 2.09 -26.74 -25.05
C GLN A 557 3.63 -26.62 -25.13
N MET A 558 4.17 -26.53 -26.35
CA MET A 558 5.59 -26.21 -26.60
C MET A 558 5.93 -24.82 -26.05
N LYS A 559 5.17 -23.78 -26.42
CA LYS A 559 5.36 -22.40 -25.92
C LYS A 559 5.28 -22.29 -24.40
N ILE A 560 4.39 -23.05 -23.75
CA ILE A 560 4.31 -23.11 -22.28
C ILE A 560 5.57 -23.77 -21.69
N SER A 561 6.07 -24.85 -22.28
CA SER A 561 7.34 -25.48 -21.88
C SER A 561 8.55 -24.54 -22.06
N ASP A 562 8.60 -23.80 -23.16
CA ASP A 562 9.67 -22.82 -23.42
C ASP A 562 9.65 -21.66 -22.42
N LEU A 563 8.46 -21.13 -22.09
CA LEU A 563 8.30 -20.09 -21.07
C LEU A 563 8.68 -20.60 -19.66
N ILE A 564 8.29 -21.83 -19.31
CA ILE A 564 8.65 -22.45 -18.02
C ILE A 564 10.16 -22.68 -17.93
N THR A 565 10.80 -23.22 -18.98
CA THR A 565 12.26 -23.44 -18.99
C THR A 565 13.05 -22.13 -19.04
N GLY A 566 12.52 -21.10 -19.71
CA GLY A 566 12.98 -19.71 -19.65
C GLY A 566 13.02 -19.18 -18.22
N ALA A 567 11.84 -19.00 -17.61
CA ALA A 567 11.72 -18.49 -16.25
C ALA A 567 12.51 -19.32 -15.22
N THR A 568 12.57 -20.65 -15.39
CA THR A 568 13.38 -21.52 -14.51
C THR A 568 14.88 -21.28 -14.67
N ARG A 569 15.36 -20.95 -15.86
CA ARG A 569 16.77 -20.59 -16.11
C ARG A 569 17.09 -19.24 -15.48
N ASP A 570 16.22 -18.26 -15.67
CA ASP A 570 16.43 -16.89 -15.20
C ASP A 570 16.40 -16.82 -13.67
N LEU A 571 15.44 -17.49 -13.02
CA LEU A 571 15.40 -17.65 -11.56
C LEU A 571 16.62 -18.40 -11.00
N ARG A 572 17.18 -19.38 -11.74
CA ARG A 572 18.42 -20.06 -11.33
C ARG A 572 19.62 -19.13 -11.39
N LEU A 573 19.73 -18.29 -12.43
CA LEU A 573 20.78 -17.29 -12.56
C LEU A 573 20.68 -16.21 -11.49
N GLU A 574 19.48 -15.72 -11.18
CA GLU A 574 19.28 -14.78 -10.06
C GLU A 574 19.66 -15.42 -8.71
N VAL A 575 19.30 -16.68 -8.47
CA VAL A 575 19.68 -17.42 -7.26
C VAL A 575 21.20 -17.68 -7.18
N THR A 576 21.93 -17.89 -8.27
CA THR A 576 23.41 -17.97 -8.22
C THR A 576 24.02 -16.60 -7.94
N THR A 577 23.58 -15.55 -8.64
CA THR A 577 24.06 -14.17 -8.40
C THR A 577 23.80 -13.67 -6.98
N LEU A 578 22.67 -14.06 -6.36
CA LEU A 578 22.38 -13.73 -4.95
C LEU A 578 23.22 -14.55 -3.97
N LYS A 579 23.56 -15.81 -4.29
CA LYS A 579 24.49 -16.63 -3.48
C LYS A 579 25.92 -16.10 -3.56
N GLU A 580 26.37 -15.69 -4.74
CA GLU A 580 27.68 -15.06 -4.97
C GLU A 580 27.81 -13.79 -4.13
N LYS A 581 26.85 -12.85 -4.25
CA LYS A 581 26.82 -11.62 -3.45
C LYS A 581 26.75 -11.87 -1.93
N LEU A 582 26.03 -12.91 -1.51
CA LEU A 582 25.98 -13.31 -0.09
C LEU A 582 27.33 -13.85 0.38
N HIS A 583 28.06 -14.59 -0.47
CA HIS A 583 29.39 -15.10 -0.16
C HIS A 583 30.44 -13.99 -0.12
N GLU A 584 30.43 -13.06 -1.09
CA GLU A 584 31.25 -11.84 -1.09
C GLU A 584 31.02 -11.01 0.18
N SER A 585 29.74 -10.77 0.53
CA SER A 585 29.37 -10.03 1.76
C SER A 585 29.84 -10.73 3.03
N LEU A 586 29.83 -12.07 3.05
CA LEU A 586 30.32 -12.86 4.19
C LEU A 586 31.85 -12.78 4.31
N ILE A 587 32.57 -12.86 3.19
CA ILE A 587 34.04 -12.70 3.14
C ILE A 587 34.43 -11.32 3.66
N GLN A 588 33.84 -10.25 3.10
CA GLN A 588 34.11 -8.87 3.54
C GLN A 588 33.80 -8.70 5.04
N TYR A 589 32.70 -9.25 5.54
CA TYR A 589 32.37 -9.21 6.97
C TYR A 589 33.43 -9.92 7.83
N THR A 590 33.93 -11.09 7.40
CA THR A 590 35.00 -11.80 8.13
C THR A 590 36.34 -11.04 8.10
N GLU A 591 36.73 -10.45 6.96
CA GLU A 591 37.94 -9.63 6.83
C GLU A 591 37.86 -8.36 7.71
N GLU A 592 36.70 -7.68 7.70
CA GLU A 592 36.44 -6.55 8.59
C GLU A 592 36.45 -6.96 10.06
N SER A 593 35.91 -8.12 10.42
CA SER A 593 35.91 -8.63 11.79
C SER A 593 37.34 -8.95 12.24
N GLU A 594 38.13 -9.65 11.43
CA GLU A 594 39.54 -9.92 11.71
C GLU A 594 40.37 -8.64 11.84
N SER A 595 40.11 -7.62 11.01
CA SER A 595 40.80 -6.33 11.10
C SER A 595 40.50 -5.64 12.44
N LYS A 596 39.24 -5.67 12.90
CA LYS A 596 38.81 -5.11 14.19
C LYS A 596 39.35 -5.92 15.37
N GLU A 597 39.44 -7.25 15.26
CA GLU A 597 40.07 -8.12 16.26
C GLU A 597 41.57 -7.78 16.42
N LYS A 598 42.29 -7.59 15.30
CA LYS A 598 43.70 -7.17 15.27
C LYS A 598 43.88 -5.76 15.84
N GLU A 599 42.96 -4.82 15.57
CA GLU A 599 42.97 -3.49 16.18
C GLU A 599 42.76 -3.54 17.70
N ILE A 600 41.78 -4.32 18.17
CA ILE A 600 41.52 -4.54 19.61
C ILE A 600 42.75 -5.14 20.30
N GLU A 601 43.43 -6.12 19.67
CA GLU A 601 44.63 -6.73 20.24
C GLU A 601 45.81 -5.74 20.27
N ASN A 602 46.00 -4.91 19.24
CA ASN A 602 46.98 -3.83 19.27
C ASN A 602 46.69 -2.81 20.39
N LEU A 603 45.42 -2.47 20.63
CA LEU A 603 45.01 -1.58 21.72
C LEU A 603 45.24 -2.22 23.11
N ARG A 604 44.95 -3.52 23.28
CA ARG A 604 45.28 -4.27 24.51
C ARG A 604 46.78 -4.22 24.82
N ASN A 605 47.62 -4.47 23.82
CA ASN A 605 49.08 -4.41 23.98
C ASN A 605 49.57 -3.00 24.35
N LEU A 606 48.99 -1.95 23.75
CA LEU A 606 49.32 -0.56 24.09
C LEU A 606 48.87 -0.18 25.51
N VAL A 607 47.69 -0.64 25.96
CA VAL A 607 47.22 -0.48 27.35
C VAL A 607 48.17 -1.18 28.32
N ALA A 608 48.58 -2.42 28.04
CA ALA A 608 49.55 -3.15 28.86
C ALA A 608 50.93 -2.45 28.93
N GLU A 609 51.37 -1.79 27.84
CA GLU A 609 52.59 -0.98 27.89
C GLU A 609 52.41 0.25 28.80
N PHE A 610 51.28 0.96 28.70
CA PHE A 610 50.98 2.10 29.56
C PHE A 610 50.84 1.70 31.04
N GLU A 611 50.18 0.57 31.34
CA GLU A 611 50.13 0.01 32.70
C GLU A 611 51.53 -0.35 33.22
N SER A 612 52.40 -0.95 32.39
CA SER A 612 53.79 -1.25 32.75
C SER A 612 54.63 0.01 33.00
N ARG A 613 54.43 1.08 32.23
CA ARG A 613 55.07 2.39 32.45
C ARG A 613 54.58 3.03 33.75
N LEU A 614 53.25 3.11 33.94
CA LEU A 614 52.64 3.68 35.13
C LEU A 614 53.08 2.93 36.40
N LYS A 615 53.15 1.60 36.34
CA LYS A 615 53.67 0.75 37.43
C LYS A 615 55.11 1.12 37.79
N LYS A 616 56.01 1.21 36.82
CA LYS A 616 57.42 1.62 37.03
C LYS A 616 57.55 3.05 37.57
N GLU A 617 56.69 3.96 37.14
CA GLU A 617 56.71 5.36 37.59
C GLU A 617 56.19 5.51 39.02
N ILE A 618 55.16 4.73 39.41
CA ILE A 618 54.71 4.58 40.80
C ILE A 618 55.83 3.97 41.66
N ASP A 619 56.40 2.83 41.26
CA ASP A 619 57.46 2.14 42.01
C ASP A 619 58.72 3.04 42.15
N SER A 620 59.03 3.84 41.12
CA SER A 620 60.09 4.85 41.17
C SER A 620 59.77 5.99 42.14
N ASN A 621 58.54 6.52 42.14
CA ASN A 621 58.12 7.59 43.03
C ASN A 621 58.06 7.13 44.51
N GLU A 622 57.68 5.87 44.76
CA GLU A 622 57.75 5.22 46.08
C GLU A 622 59.20 5.20 46.59
N SER A 623 60.17 4.81 45.75
CA SER A 623 61.59 4.77 46.13
C SER A 623 62.17 6.17 46.42
N VAL A 624 61.83 7.18 45.61
CA VAL A 624 62.21 8.59 45.84
C VAL A 624 61.61 9.12 47.14
N SER A 625 60.33 8.82 47.42
CA SER A 625 59.66 9.17 48.67
C SER A 625 60.35 8.56 49.89
N GLU A 626 60.69 7.27 49.83
CA GLU A 626 61.32 6.54 50.92
C GLU A 626 62.77 7.02 51.19
N ASP A 627 63.51 7.46 50.18
CA ASP A 627 64.83 8.10 50.36
C ASP A 627 64.73 9.54 50.93
N LEU A 628 63.74 10.32 50.49
CA LEU A 628 63.44 11.65 51.06
C LEU A 628 63.13 11.56 52.57
N LYS A 629 62.40 10.52 52.96
CA LYS A 629 62.03 10.16 54.33
C LYS A 629 63.25 9.78 55.19
N LYS A 630 64.23 9.05 54.62
CA LYS A 630 65.52 8.73 55.27
C LYS A 630 66.37 9.98 55.48
N GLU A 631 66.51 10.84 54.47
CA GLU A 631 67.30 12.08 54.60
C GLU A 631 66.64 13.05 55.58
N MET A 632 65.30 13.19 55.58
CA MET A 632 64.57 13.97 56.59
C MET A 632 64.82 13.47 58.01
N LYS A 633 64.78 12.14 58.24
CA LYS A 633 65.11 11.57 59.56
C LYS A 633 66.55 11.89 59.97
N LYS A 634 67.51 11.63 59.09
CA LYS A 634 68.93 11.94 59.30
C LYS A 634 69.18 13.43 59.61
N LYS A 635 68.41 14.36 59.00
CA LYS A 635 68.47 15.80 59.33
C LYS A 635 67.88 16.11 60.72
N SER A 636 66.84 15.40 61.14
CA SER A 636 66.30 15.48 62.51
C SER A 636 67.36 14.99 63.53
N ASP A 637 67.95 13.83 63.29
CA ASP A 637 68.96 13.21 64.16
C ASP A 637 70.26 14.06 64.22
N GLU A 638 70.57 14.85 63.19
CA GLU A 638 71.66 15.84 63.19
C GLU A 638 71.28 17.10 63.98
N LEU A 639 70.07 17.62 63.82
CA LEU A 639 69.57 18.80 64.53
C LEU A 639 69.50 18.56 66.05
N GLU A 640 69.03 17.39 66.48
CA GLU A 640 68.98 17.00 67.89
C GLU A 640 70.38 16.96 68.52
N ARG A 641 71.37 16.40 67.81
CA ARG A 641 72.78 16.43 68.25
C ARG A 641 73.33 17.86 68.35
N VAL A 642 72.98 18.75 67.42
CA VAL A 642 73.38 20.16 67.47
C VAL A 642 72.74 20.89 68.66
N MET A 643 71.46 20.66 68.97
CA MET A 643 70.82 21.23 70.18
C MET A 643 71.51 20.76 71.47
N LEU A 644 71.90 19.48 71.52
CA LEU A 644 72.54 18.88 72.71
C LEU A 644 73.94 19.48 72.93
N VAL A 645 74.72 19.67 71.86
CA VAL A 645 76.00 20.39 71.91
C VAL A 645 75.81 21.86 72.29
N GLN A 646 74.82 22.55 71.72
CA GLN A 646 74.50 23.94 72.07
C GLN A 646 74.15 24.08 73.56
N THR A 647 73.39 23.12 74.11
CA THR A 647 73.02 23.09 75.53
C THR A 647 74.24 22.89 76.43
N GLN A 648 75.16 21.98 76.08
CA GLN A 648 76.42 21.80 76.80
C GLN A 648 77.30 23.07 76.74
N LEU A 649 77.35 23.75 75.60
CA LEU A 649 78.15 24.96 75.44
C LEU A 649 77.60 26.14 76.27
N ILE A 650 76.27 26.26 76.38
CA ILE A 650 75.61 27.23 77.27
C ILE A 650 75.91 26.89 78.74
N GLN A 651 75.90 25.61 79.12
CA GLN A 651 76.23 25.19 80.49
C GLN A 651 77.69 25.52 80.86
N GLN A 652 78.65 25.27 79.96
CA GLN A 652 80.05 25.67 80.16
C GLN A 652 80.24 27.19 80.17
N PHE A 653 79.53 27.93 79.29
CA PHE A 653 79.56 29.39 79.31
C PHE A 653 79.09 29.94 80.66
N ASN A 654 77.97 29.43 81.19
CA ASN A 654 77.45 29.86 82.49
C ASN A 654 78.44 29.54 83.63
N GLN A 655 79.05 28.34 83.66
CA GLN A 655 80.10 28.02 84.64
C GLN A 655 81.29 28.98 84.55
N SER A 656 81.79 29.24 83.33
CA SER A 656 82.91 30.20 83.15
C SER A 656 82.52 31.65 83.47
N GLN A 657 81.23 32.00 83.42
CA GLN A 657 80.71 33.29 83.85
C GLN A 657 80.60 33.37 85.39
N GLU A 658 80.19 32.30 86.07
CA GLU A 658 80.20 32.19 87.54
C GLU A 658 81.62 32.22 88.10
N GLU A 659 82.58 31.56 87.46
CA GLU A 659 84.01 31.68 87.81
C GLU A 659 84.52 33.12 87.62
N ASN A 660 84.09 33.81 86.56
CA ASN A 660 84.51 35.19 86.30
C ASN A 660 83.91 36.18 87.32
N THR A 661 82.64 36.02 87.70
CA THR A 661 82.04 36.88 88.76
C THR A 661 82.64 36.58 90.13
N PHE A 662 82.95 35.32 90.45
CA PHE A 662 83.67 34.96 91.67
C PHE A 662 85.08 35.57 91.72
N LEU A 663 85.82 35.55 90.62
CA LEU A 663 87.14 36.17 90.51
C LEU A 663 87.06 37.71 90.59
N GLN A 664 86.06 38.33 89.96
CA GLN A 664 85.82 39.78 90.07
C GLN A 664 85.46 40.20 91.51
N GLU A 665 84.62 39.43 92.20
CA GLU A 665 84.28 39.65 93.61
C GLU A 665 85.50 39.46 94.53
N THR A 666 86.36 38.48 94.23
CA THR A 666 87.62 38.26 94.96
C THR A 666 88.58 39.44 94.76
N VAL A 667 88.77 39.90 93.53
CA VAL A 667 89.60 41.08 93.21
C VAL A 667 89.01 42.36 93.82
N ARG A 668 87.68 42.50 93.88
CA ARG A 668 87.01 43.63 94.54
C ARG A 668 87.39 43.71 96.01
N ARG A 669 87.30 42.59 96.76
CA ARG A 669 87.68 42.53 98.17
C ARG A 669 89.17 42.77 98.40
N GLU A 670 90.04 42.15 97.60
CA GLU A 670 91.49 42.44 97.63
C GLU A 670 91.79 43.93 97.37
N CYS A 671 91.04 44.61 96.49
CA CYS A 671 91.16 46.05 96.28
C CYS A 671 90.62 46.88 97.45
N GLU A 672 89.56 46.45 98.12
CA GLU A 672 88.98 47.13 99.29
C GLU A 672 89.90 46.97 100.53
N GLU A 673 90.37 45.77 100.82
CA GLU A 673 91.36 45.52 101.90
C GLU A 673 92.67 46.29 101.65
N ARG A 674 93.13 46.37 100.39
CA ARG A 674 94.30 47.20 100.02
C ARG A 674 94.01 48.70 100.11
N PHE A 675 92.77 49.15 99.91
CA PHE A 675 92.37 50.54 100.08
C PHE A 675 92.40 50.92 101.57
N GLU A 676 91.76 50.13 102.44
CA GLU A 676 91.78 50.32 103.90
C GLU A 676 93.22 50.28 104.45
N LEU A 677 94.05 49.33 104.00
CA LEU A 677 95.47 49.28 104.36
C LEU A 677 96.27 50.51 103.88
N THR A 678 95.92 51.07 102.72
CA THR A 678 96.56 52.29 102.18
C THR A 678 96.11 53.54 102.94
N GLU A 679 94.85 53.59 103.37
CA GLU A 679 94.29 54.67 104.20
C GLU A 679 94.88 54.66 105.61
N ALA A 680 95.03 53.49 106.24
CA ALA A 680 95.77 53.37 107.49
C ALA A 680 97.24 53.83 107.35
N LEU A 681 97.88 53.56 106.20
CA LEU A 681 99.25 54.00 105.90
C LEU A 681 99.37 55.50 105.57
N SER A 682 98.29 56.16 105.13
CA SER A 682 98.29 57.62 104.94
C SER A 682 98.15 58.35 106.28
N GLN A 683 97.22 57.91 107.13
CA GLN A 683 97.02 58.46 108.48
C GLN A 683 98.29 58.31 109.35
N ALA A 684 98.98 57.17 109.26
CA ALA A 684 100.26 56.94 109.94
C ALA A 684 101.42 57.84 109.42
N ARG A 685 101.35 58.33 108.17
CA ARG A 685 102.33 59.28 107.61
C ARG A 685 102.02 60.72 108.00
N GLU A 686 100.74 61.06 108.12
CA GLU A 686 100.31 62.42 108.47
C GLU A 686 100.72 62.79 109.90
N GLN A 687 100.61 61.86 110.85
CA GLN A 687 101.10 62.03 112.23
C GLN A 687 102.64 62.15 112.36
N LEU A 688 103.40 61.82 111.31
CA LEU A 688 104.87 61.95 111.28
C LEU A 688 105.38 63.23 110.58
N LEU A 689 104.49 64.07 110.04
CA LEU A 689 104.87 65.22 109.21
C LEU A 689 104.93 66.58 109.93
N GLU A 690 104.42 66.71 111.16
CA GLU A 690 104.49 67.99 111.91
C GLU A 690 105.87 68.23 112.55
N LEU A 691 106.59 67.18 112.95
CA LEU A 691 107.86 67.31 113.68
C LEU A 691 109.09 67.23 112.77
N ARG A 692 109.70 68.42 112.57
CA ARG A 692 111.11 68.66 112.17
C ARG A 692 111.41 68.91 110.69
N LYS A 693 110.80 69.95 110.11
CA LYS A 693 111.56 70.86 109.22
C LYS A 693 112.53 71.70 110.07
N LEU A 694 113.85 71.58 109.89
CA LEU A 694 114.82 72.69 110.04
C LEU A 694 116.26 72.24 109.71
N SER A 695 116.86 72.89 108.70
CA SER A 695 118.15 72.56 108.07
C SER A 695 118.23 71.17 107.42
N ARG A 696 118.92 70.97 106.29
CA ARG A 696 119.83 71.85 105.53
C ARG A 696 119.41 71.88 104.06
N SER A 697 119.57 73.02 103.38
CA SER A 697 119.13 73.24 101.99
C SER A 697 120.31 73.43 101.03
N LEU A 698 120.21 72.82 99.84
CA LEU A 698 120.77 73.30 98.56
C LEU A 698 120.07 72.51 97.42
N PRO A 699 119.50 73.13 96.35
CA PRO A 699 118.49 72.43 95.53
C PRO A 699 118.71 72.49 93.99
N LEU A 700 117.74 71.91 93.25
CA LEU A 700 117.40 72.09 91.82
C LEU A 700 118.34 71.49 90.74
N SER A 701 117.90 70.38 90.12
CA SER A 701 117.49 70.35 88.69
C SER A 701 116.67 69.06 88.40
N PRO A 702 115.73 69.00 87.42
CA PRO A 702 114.65 67.99 87.42
C PRO A 702 114.64 66.97 86.26
N CYS A 703 113.61 66.10 86.33
CA CYS A 703 112.91 65.34 85.26
C CYS A 703 113.15 63.82 85.10
N SER A 704 112.02 63.12 84.86
CA SER A 704 111.85 61.74 84.36
C SER A 704 112.43 60.56 85.16
N LEU A 705 111.72 60.18 86.24
CA LEU A 705 111.35 58.77 86.43
C LEU A 705 110.25 58.42 85.40
N SER A 706 110.02 57.17 84.98
CA SER A 706 110.35 55.90 85.63
C SER A 706 111.06 54.89 84.72
N LYS A 707 112.01 54.15 85.30
CA LYS A 707 112.64 52.94 84.73
C LYS A 707 113.08 52.03 85.89
N GLY A 708 112.62 50.78 85.88
CA GLY A 708 112.79 49.81 86.99
C GLY A 708 111.63 48.82 86.96
N SER A 709 111.72 47.59 86.45
CA SER A 709 112.86 46.71 86.12
C SER A 709 113.56 46.06 87.31
N LEU A 710 113.82 44.75 87.18
CA LEU A 710 114.40 43.81 88.16
C LEU A 710 113.44 43.51 89.34
N THR A 711 113.31 42.28 89.86
CA THR A 711 114.00 40.97 89.63
C THR A 711 112.98 39.93 89.06
N SER A 712 113.27 38.71 88.59
CA SER A 712 114.21 37.63 88.97
C SER A 712 113.96 37.02 90.38
N PRO A 713 114.23 35.72 90.62
CA PRO A 713 113.82 34.58 89.80
C PRO A 713 113.19 33.42 90.63
N ALA A 714 112.71 32.40 89.91
CA ALA A 714 112.43 31.00 90.29
C ALA A 714 112.59 30.49 91.75
N ALA A 715 111.57 29.74 92.21
CA ALA A 715 111.75 28.40 92.80
C ALA A 715 110.44 27.56 92.77
N MET A 716 110.60 26.22 92.83
CA MET A 716 109.56 25.20 93.14
C MET A 716 108.47 24.95 92.07
N VAL A 717 108.50 23.81 91.33
CA VAL A 717 107.91 22.47 91.65
C VAL A 717 106.47 22.36 91.12
N SER A 718 106.06 21.37 90.30
CA SER A 718 106.77 20.20 89.76
C SER A 718 106.22 19.77 88.38
N ASN A 719 107.13 19.27 87.54
CA ASN A 719 107.10 18.03 86.75
C ASN A 719 105.88 17.07 86.99
N HIS A 720 105.48 16.18 86.07
CA HIS A 720 106.16 15.61 84.89
C HIS A 720 105.17 15.43 83.72
N GLY A 721 105.71 15.31 82.51
CA GLY A 721 105.12 14.44 81.49
C GLY A 721 106.12 13.36 81.10
N GLU A 722 105.81 12.08 81.36
CA GLU A 722 106.38 10.90 80.70
C GLU A 722 105.36 9.73 80.78
N ARG A 723 105.29 8.69 79.94
CA ARG A 723 105.77 8.30 78.59
C ARG A 723 106.01 6.77 78.59
N SER A 724 105.91 6.11 77.43
CA SER A 724 106.18 4.66 77.20
C SER A 724 105.00 3.73 77.55
N LEU A 725 104.63 2.70 76.78
CA LEU A 725 105.04 2.12 75.46
C LEU A 725 103.75 1.50 74.83
N ALA A 726 103.60 1.15 73.54
CA ALA A 726 104.52 0.87 72.43
C ALA A 726 103.83 1.22 71.05
N ARG A 727 104.55 1.61 69.97
CA ARG A 727 105.11 0.77 68.86
C ARG A 727 104.03 0.21 67.88
N LEU A 728 104.03 0.41 66.54
CA LEU A 728 104.92 1.11 65.58
C LEU A 728 104.25 1.29 64.16
N HIS A 729 104.82 2.19 63.32
CA HIS A 729 104.78 2.21 61.81
C HIS A 729 103.42 2.34 61.04
N SER A 730 103.37 2.69 59.73
CA SER A 730 104.17 3.60 58.86
C SER A 730 103.51 3.75 57.46
N GLU A 731 103.45 4.97 56.90
CA GLU A 731 103.30 5.29 55.44
C GLU A 731 102.02 4.80 54.68
N LYS A 732 101.58 5.33 53.51
CA LYS A 732 101.99 6.48 52.66
C LYS A 732 100.81 6.97 51.76
N GLY A 733 100.57 8.29 51.69
CA GLY A 733 100.10 9.11 50.54
C GLY A 733 98.83 8.78 49.69
N THR A 734 98.24 9.70 48.90
CA THR A 734 98.46 11.17 48.80
C THR A 734 97.36 11.90 47.96
N LYS A 735 96.98 13.13 48.39
CA LYS A 735 96.60 14.34 47.60
C LYS A 735 95.23 14.51 46.87
N ILE A 736 94.46 15.47 47.40
CA ILE A 736 93.62 16.59 46.84
C ILE A 736 94.12 17.29 45.52
N PRO A 737 93.42 18.27 44.84
CA PRO A 737 92.17 19.04 45.15
C PRO A 737 91.21 19.48 43.96
N SER A 738 90.16 20.27 44.28
CA SER A 738 89.71 21.53 43.59
C SER A 738 88.48 21.58 42.62
N LEU A 739 88.21 22.77 42.04
CA LEU A 739 86.89 23.36 41.69
C LEU A 739 86.69 23.72 40.19
N HIS A 740 85.42 24.03 39.84
CA HIS A 740 84.93 25.00 38.83
C HIS A 740 84.59 24.61 37.35
N ARG A 741 83.31 24.87 37.02
CA ARG A 741 82.75 25.69 35.88
C ARG A 741 82.97 25.26 34.40
N VAL A 742 81.94 24.59 33.85
CA VAL A 742 81.19 24.86 32.59
C VAL A 742 81.94 25.28 31.30
N SER A 743 81.84 24.46 30.22
CA SER A 743 81.41 24.86 28.85
C SER A 743 81.24 23.67 27.86
N LYS A 744 80.55 23.91 26.72
CA LYS A 744 80.22 22.96 25.61
C LYS A 744 81.29 23.02 24.46
N PRO A 745 81.12 22.47 23.22
CA PRO A 745 80.23 21.41 22.65
C PRO A 745 80.96 20.36 21.72
N THR A 746 80.23 19.48 20.99
CA THR A 746 80.21 19.37 19.48
C THR A 746 80.01 17.93 18.88
N THR A 747 79.33 17.86 17.71
CA THR A 747 79.23 16.77 16.67
C THR A 747 78.59 15.39 16.91
N SER A 748 77.37 15.26 16.37
CA SER A 748 76.83 14.25 15.40
C SER A 748 77.71 13.11 14.83
N PRO A 749 77.07 12.02 14.32
CA PRO A 749 76.83 11.94 12.87
C PRO A 749 75.39 11.56 12.41
N THR A 750 75.15 11.61 11.09
CA THR A 750 73.93 11.32 10.30
C THR A 750 73.68 9.80 10.07
N SER A 751 72.55 9.31 9.53
CA SER A 751 71.42 9.90 8.76
C SER A 751 70.10 9.10 9.04
N GLU A 752 68.98 9.02 8.28
CA GLU A 752 68.59 9.44 6.90
C GLU A 752 67.05 9.76 6.79
N LYS A 753 66.44 9.63 5.59
CA LYS A 753 65.09 10.10 5.17
C LYS A 753 64.58 9.28 3.95
N PRO A 754 63.37 9.53 3.37
CA PRO A 754 62.05 9.88 3.97
C PRO A 754 60.83 9.17 3.29
N LYS A 755 59.60 9.28 3.84
CA LYS A 755 58.39 9.79 3.13
C LYS A 755 57.08 9.85 3.95
N LYS A 756 56.26 10.83 3.55
CA LYS A 756 54.86 11.24 3.86
C LYS A 756 53.81 10.11 4.01
N ALA A 757 52.63 10.32 4.62
CA ALA A 757 52.08 11.41 5.48
C ALA A 757 50.66 11.06 6.03
N SER A 758 50.19 11.80 7.05
CA SER A 758 48.78 11.96 7.49
C SER A 758 48.06 10.73 8.10
N SER A 759 47.08 10.83 9.03
CA SER A 759 46.71 11.93 9.94
C SER A 759 45.71 11.44 11.03
N SER A 760 45.99 11.76 12.31
CA SER A 760 45.04 11.93 13.45
C SER A 760 43.91 10.91 13.73
N GLY A 761 43.97 10.25 14.91
CA GLY A 761 42.78 9.70 15.59
C GLY A 761 43.05 8.65 16.68
N LEU A 762 42.86 9.00 17.97
CA LEU A 762 42.76 8.08 19.14
C LEU A 762 41.87 8.71 20.25
N PRO A 763 41.31 7.93 21.23
CA PRO A 763 39.93 8.17 21.67
C PRO A 763 39.60 8.04 23.20
N ILE A 764 38.30 8.13 23.54
CA ILE A 764 37.56 7.36 24.59
C ILE A 764 37.73 7.73 26.10
N LEU A 765 36.63 8.25 26.69
CA LEU A 765 35.84 7.78 27.88
C LEU A 765 36.52 7.54 29.27
N PRO A 766 35.76 7.61 30.42
CA PRO A 766 34.87 6.52 30.87
C PRO A 766 33.55 6.94 31.61
N GLN A 767 32.79 5.93 32.06
CA GLN A 767 31.48 6.00 32.76
C GLN A 767 31.60 5.48 34.22
N PRO A 768 30.55 5.53 35.07
CA PRO A 768 29.86 4.26 35.39
C PRO A 768 28.33 4.32 35.71
N HIS A 769 27.73 3.12 35.81
CA HIS A 769 26.38 2.71 36.26
C HIS A 769 26.52 1.56 37.30
N PRO A 770 25.49 0.83 37.83
CA PRO A 770 24.01 0.80 37.63
C PRO A 770 23.29 1.17 38.97
N PRO A 771 22.28 0.49 39.58
CA PRO A 771 21.19 -0.45 39.16
C PRO A 771 19.76 -0.02 39.62
N ARG A 772 18.66 -0.79 39.48
CA ARG A 772 18.13 -1.66 38.39
C ARG A 772 16.73 -2.22 38.77
N GLY A 773 15.63 -1.72 38.17
CA GLY A 773 14.27 -2.33 38.21
C GLY A 773 13.16 -1.40 38.78
N GLY A 774 11.88 -1.57 38.42
CA GLY A 774 11.31 -2.45 37.40
C GLY A 774 9.77 -2.32 37.26
N ALA A 775 9.29 -2.09 36.03
CA ALA A 775 7.91 -2.22 35.52
C ALA A 775 6.71 -1.62 36.31
N SER A 776 6.05 -0.60 35.74
CA SER A 776 4.59 -0.57 35.45
C SER A 776 4.09 0.84 35.04
N SER A 777 2.78 0.95 34.77
CA SER A 777 1.98 2.17 34.56
C SER A 777 2.24 3.01 33.29
N VAL A 778 1.47 2.72 32.25
CA VAL A 778 1.17 3.69 31.19
C VAL A 778 0.08 4.64 31.69
N ASN A 779 0.37 5.94 31.80
CA ASN A 779 -0.58 7.04 31.47
C ASN A 779 -0.01 8.48 31.68
N GLU A 780 1.02 8.69 32.50
CA GLU A 780 1.32 10.04 33.06
C GLU A 780 2.43 10.86 32.38
N THR A 781 2.51 10.85 31.05
CA THR A 781 3.45 11.74 30.29
C THR A 781 2.77 12.67 29.28
N ARG A 782 1.45 12.54 29.04
CA ARG A 782 0.75 13.28 27.99
C ARG A 782 0.34 14.72 28.35
N LEU A 783 0.60 15.18 29.58
CA LEU A 783 0.22 16.52 30.08
C LEU A 783 1.38 17.52 30.27
N ARG A 784 2.65 17.13 30.09
CA ARG A 784 3.80 18.07 30.22
C ARG A 784 4.33 18.66 28.91
N LEU A 785 3.98 18.11 27.74
CA LEU A 785 4.44 18.63 26.44
C LEU A 785 3.57 19.77 25.87
N ALA A 786 2.35 19.97 26.37
CA ALA A 786 1.45 21.03 25.91
C ALA A 786 1.94 22.46 26.24
N ALA A 787 2.88 22.62 27.18
CA ALA A 787 3.34 23.92 27.65
C ALA A 787 4.43 24.57 26.76
N ILE A 788 5.21 23.79 26.00
CA ILE A 788 6.40 24.30 25.30
C ILE A 788 6.05 24.85 23.90
N LEU A 789 5.06 24.30 23.21
CA LEU A 789 4.68 24.71 21.85
C LEU A 789 3.90 26.04 21.76
N ARG A 790 3.68 26.75 22.88
CA ARG A 790 2.97 28.04 22.90
C ARG A 790 3.88 29.29 22.83
N ARG A 791 5.17 29.15 22.48
CA ARG A 791 6.16 30.25 22.59
C ARG A 791 7.05 30.57 21.38
N ARG A 792 6.74 30.07 20.17
CA ARG A 792 7.35 30.58 18.90
C ARG A 792 6.33 30.62 17.75
N LEU A 793 5.31 31.48 17.86
CA LEU A 793 4.47 31.85 16.70
C LEU A 793 3.88 33.27 16.76
N SER A 794 4.63 34.22 17.34
CA SER A 794 4.39 35.67 17.18
C SER A 794 5.68 36.45 16.90
N GLN A 795 6.35 36.08 15.81
CA GLN A 795 7.29 36.95 15.07
C GLN A 795 7.12 36.77 13.54
N GLN A 796 5.89 36.90 13.06
CA GLN A 796 5.58 37.46 11.74
C GLN A 796 4.11 37.84 11.64
#